data_AF-A0A5J4UQ00-F1
#
_entry.id   AF-A0A5J4UQ00-F1
#
_cell.length_a   1.000
_cell.length_b   1.000
_cell.length_c   1.000
_cell.angle_alpha   90.00
_cell.angle_beta   90.00
_cell.angle_gamma   90.00
#
_symmetry.space_group_name_H-M   'P 1'
#
loop_
_entity.id
_entity.type
_entity.pdbx_description
1 polymer ?
#
loop_
_entity_poly.entity_id
_entity_poly.type
_entity_poly.pdbx_seq_one_letter_code
_entity_poly.pdbx_strand_id
1 'polypeptide(L)'
;PQITTSGIQITYGANFNPTFNCPFALSVIGQSLTIGDEFFPGNQPTKIKTSGTTVTIGSTGDAVETPSITSLDQLEVDGGSLTINSGTFSKSADTPLINVIGSITSVKIGQSNSVPSFTCPQVIDIKFGSLEIDKGTFTGTTETLITASAPVTIGTSGTPEFSAQKIVSVTGNNELKIIKGTFTGTSGTTSLITAAGPITIGDGGTPIFKNLGSLSISGVVLKIISGTFTKDIGAEPIKIVAELLSEVTIGGTETSPQFTDLSQISIKTGSLSIISGSFTSDGSTTGTGEYEDPVLPIPMIVTTKAAVKIGEGNYNPTFTGINLLTVENEHEEEQPYLSVDIVSGTFKLPDNNLDSELPLITTTNAAINVGDGGTPSFDAADALSISGGSLNILSGGFTRSENLLTKIKVSNSVVIIGSADDAVETPSITSLDQLEVDGGSLTINSGTFSKSADTPLFKITGDETTVNIGQSNSVPQFTCPQVIDINLGSLDIQKGTFNGTSDIIPIITSSNSVINIGVGGSNPTFTGVQILTVVNDEQSPKQLHIESGTYTLPDESESTQFLITADYAAIQIGGYSSPPQFTSSLSPVLATTGGSLIVNNAIFSGSSEESIITTTSTVVTVGNGVTPQFNCPFALSTQFGRLDILDQGLSGDQQTKIKTSETEVSIGTPESTQVQSPTISNLEQIEISGGIVNVYYGTFTKSTEDPLFKISNEAVINIGGADNASPSFSSSNVLDVNSSELNIIKGSFTGTDEEITLITASDSKVTIGEGGIPEFTGVKLLEVANTDEEGIEDKTLNIISGTFQLPLESEQTSILITTSNIEITIGNENAPEFANNTNFRMNSGRISVIKAVSPQIVINGLFTHPNAVRLESDTLLIIESSTFTSKDISGVTKYPFISATKGTLRIVSSSFGSEETSTDIGTPAVSVKRGCNQFTISESNFTHLPSGAVELEVGQSSSALIDSSRFTNCGSESVAAGALHITGESGSNSGNVSITNNQIESCNGSQAGGILLGDNVIPIAVTNN
;
A
#
# COMPACT_ATOMS: atom_id res chain seq x y z
N PRO A 1 35.42 -83.91 -27.96
CA PRO A 1 34.60 -84.37 -26.81
C PRO A 1 34.91 -85.85 -26.53
N GLN A 2 35.08 -86.24 -25.26
CA GLN A 2 35.31 -87.65 -24.89
C GLN A 2 34.05 -88.52 -25.12
N ILE A 3 32.87 -87.91 -25.04
CA ILE A 3 31.58 -88.55 -25.40
C ILE A 3 30.78 -87.58 -26.29
N THR A 4 30.32 -88.05 -27.45
CA THR A 4 29.38 -87.33 -28.34
C THR A 4 28.11 -88.17 -28.48
N THR A 5 26.94 -87.58 -28.22
CA THR A 5 25.65 -88.27 -28.34
C THR A 5 24.64 -87.43 -29.14
N SER A 6 23.76 -88.11 -29.87
CA SER A 6 22.69 -87.48 -30.64
C SER A 6 21.38 -88.24 -30.44
N GLY A 7 20.32 -87.54 -30.04
CA GLY A 7 18.97 -88.11 -29.91
C GLY A 7 18.77 -89.05 -28.72
N ILE A 8 19.60 -88.98 -27.68
CA ILE A 8 19.57 -89.88 -26.51
C ILE A 8 19.42 -89.05 -25.23
N GLN A 9 18.63 -89.54 -24.26
CA GLN A 9 18.59 -89.01 -22.90
C GLN A 9 19.80 -89.49 -22.10
N ILE A 10 20.55 -88.54 -21.53
CA ILE A 10 21.65 -88.84 -20.60
C ILE A 10 21.23 -88.43 -19.19
N THR A 11 21.23 -89.37 -18.26
CA THR A 11 21.08 -89.09 -16.83
C THR A 11 22.35 -89.52 -16.11
N TYR A 12 22.97 -88.58 -15.41
CA TYR A 12 24.24 -88.73 -14.72
C TYR A 12 24.02 -88.65 -13.21
N GLY A 13 24.75 -89.44 -12.40
CA GLY A 13 24.73 -89.36 -10.93
C GLY A 13 23.80 -90.34 -10.20
N ALA A 14 23.06 -91.21 -10.91
CA ALA A 14 22.17 -92.18 -10.24
C ALA A 14 22.89 -93.48 -9.79
N ASN A 15 24.05 -93.84 -10.36
CA ASN A 15 24.88 -95.04 -10.03
C ASN A 15 26.26 -95.10 -10.78
N PHE A 16 26.73 -94.00 -11.41
CA PHE A 16 27.92 -94.00 -12.29
C PHE A 16 28.62 -92.63 -12.29
N ASN A 17 29.86 -92.57 -11.77
CA ASN A 17 30.65 -91.33 -11.60
C ASN A 17 31.96 -91.35 -12.43
N PRO A 18 31.92 -91.15 -13.77
CA PRO A 18 33.14 -91.09 -14.57
C PRO A 18 33.97 -89.83 -14.29
N THR A 19 35.29 -90.00 -14.20
CA THR A 19 36.25 -88.90 -14.11
C THR A 19 36.67 -88.48 -15.51
N PHE A 20 36.47 -87.21 -15.88
CA PHE A 20 36.93 -86.64 -17.14
C PHE A 20 38.22 -85.85 -16.94
N ASN A 21 39.34 -86.38 -17.42
CA ASN A 21 40.63 -85.67 -17.46
C ASN A 21 40.94 -85.20 -18.90
N CYS A 22 40.01 -84.48 -19.51
CA CYS A 22 40.18 -83.93 -20.86
C CYS A 22 39.58 -82.52 -20.97
N PRO A 23 40.03 -81.68 -21.92
CA PRO A 23 39.50 -80.33 -22.08
C PRO A 23 38.03 -80.25 -22.52
N PHE A 24 37.47 -81.34 -23.09
CA PHE A 24 36.09 -81.41 -23.58
C PHE A 24 35.44 -82.74 -23.18
N ALA A 25 34.74 -82.77 -22.05
CA ALA A 25 34.12 -83.98 -21.51
C ALA A 25 32.95 -84.48 -22.37
N LEU A 26 31.95 -83.63 -22.62
CA LEU A 26 30.66 -84.05 -23.17
C LEU A 26 30.19 -83.15 -24.32
N SER A 27 29.63 -83.76 -25.36
CA SER A 27 28.85 -83.10 -26.41
C SER A 27 27.50 -83.81 -26.61
N VAL A 28 26.39 -83.14 -26.31
CA VAL A 28 25.03 -83.70 -26.35
C VAL A 28 24.20 -82.94 -27.38
N ILE A 29 23.51 -83.66 -28.28
CA ILE A 29 22.68 -83.06 -29.32
C ILE A 29 21.25 -83.65 -29.22
N GLY A 30 20.22 -82.83 -29.01
CA GLY A 30 18.81 -83.23 -28.87
C GLY A 30 18.37 -83.63 -27.46
N GLN A 31 17.20 -84.29 -27.31
CA GLN A 31 16.60 -84.83 -26.07
C GLN A 31 16.95 -84.11 -24.74
N SER A 32 17.65 -84.75 -23.80
CA SER A 32 17.91 -84.20 -22.46
C SER A 32 19.21 -84.67 -21.82
N LEU A 33 19.80 -83.81 -20.99
CA LEU A 33 20.96 -84.05 -20.15
C LEU A 33 20.60 -83.72 -18.69
N THR A 34 20.55 -84.71 -17.81
CA THR A 34 20.36 -84.52 -16.38
C THR A 34 21.66 -84.80 -15.64
N ILE A 35 22.15 -83.83 -14.88
CA ILE A 35 23.33 -83.93 -14.00
C ILE A 35 22.84 -83.99 -12.56
N GLY A 36 22.88 -85.17 -11.94
CA GLY A 36 22.54 -85.44 -10.54
C GLY A 36 23.77 -85.46 -9.61
N ASP A 37 23.79 -86.38 -8.65
CA ASP A 37 24.72 -86.41 -7.50
C ASP A 37 26.20 -86.71 -7.89
N GLU A 38 27.15 -86.19 -7.08
CA GLU A 38 28.62 -86.32 -7.17
C GLU A 38 29.27 -86.17 -8.57
N PHE A 39 29.35 -84.93 -9.10
CA PHE A 39 29.88 -84.68 -10.45
C PHE A 39 31.25 -83.95 -10.50
N PHE A 40 32.20 -84.48 -11.27
CA PHE A 40 33.56 -83.97 -11.59
C PHE A 40 34.65 -83.96 -10.50
N PRO A 41 35.17 -85.13 -10.07
CA PRO A 41 36.46 -85.20 -9.37
C PRO A 41 37.70 -85.06 -10.29
N GLY A 42 37.55 -84.50 -11.49
CA GLY A 42 38.65 -84.33 -12.45
C GLY A 42 39.65 -83.28 -11.99
N ASN A 43 40.95 -83.52 -12.18
CA ASN A 43 42.01 -82.58 -11.81
C ASN A 43 42.36 -81.56 -12.93
N GLN A 44 41.58 -81.53 -14.02
CA GLN A 44 41.75 -80.64 -15.16
C GLN A 44 40.42 -79.93 -15.47
N PRO A 45 40.44 -78.62 -15.75
CA PRO A 45 39.26 -77.89 -16.24
C PRO A 45 38.68 -78.51 -17.53
N THR A 46 37.36 -78.67 -17.61
CA THR A 46 36.72 -79.33 -18.76
C THR A 46 35.47 -78.61 -19.28
N LYS A 47 35.14 -78.79 -20.57
CA LYS A 47 33.96 -78.19 -21.22
C LYS A 47 32.85 -79.20 -21.52
N ILE A 48 31.60 -78.79 -21.34
CA ILE A 48 30.38 -79.47 -21.80
C ILE A 48 29.74 -78.61 -22.88
N LYS A 49 29.37 -79.22 -24.01
CA LYS A 49 28.59 -78.56 -25.06
C LYS A 49 27.27 -79.27 -25.28
N THR A 50 26.17 -78.53 -25.35
CA THR A 50 24.83 -79.07 -25.63
C THR A 50 24.21 -78.32 -26.80
N SER A 51 23.42 -79.00 -27.63
CA SER A 51 22.72 -78.38 -28.76
C SER A 51 21.30 -78.92 -28.93
N GLY A 52 20.29 -78.05 -28.84
CA GLY A 52 18.87 -78.44 -28.87
C GLY A 52 18.46 -79.40 -27.74
N THR A 53 19.12 -79.30 -26.58
CA THR A 53 19.01 -80.24 -25.45
C THR A 53 18.37 -79.57 -24.24
N THR A 54 17.48 -80.26 -23.53
CA THR A 54 17.03 -79.84 -22.19
C THR A 54 18.04 -80.28 -21.14
N VAL A 55 18.74 -79.33 -20.53
CA VAL A 55 19.73 -79.56 -19.48
C VAL A 55 19.09 -79.31 -18.11
N THR A 56 19.23 -80.26 -17.19
CA THR A 56 18.81 -80.12 -15.79
C THR A 56 19.97 -80.47 -14.87
N ILE A 57 20.35 -79.56 -13.97
CA ILE A 57 21.40 -79.77 -12.97
C ILE A 57 20.77 -79.78 -11.58
N GLY A 58 21.06 -80.82 -10.79
CA GLY A 58 20.48 -81.02 -9.46
C GLY A 58 19.09 -81.64 -9.49
N SER A 59 18.64 -82.14 -8.33
CA SER A 59 17.33 -82.78 -8.16
C SER A 59 16.27 -81.82 -7.59
N THR A 60 15.00 -82.21 -7.72
CA THR A 60 13.83 -81.47 -7.19
C THR A 60 13.27 -82.08 -5.89
N GLY A 61 13.86 -83.14 -5.36
CA GLY A 61 13.37 -83.85 -4.16
C GLY A 61 13.94 -83.29 -2.85
N ASP A 62 13.34 -83.62 -1.69
CA ASP A 62 13.72 -83.07 -0.38
C ASP A 62 14.99 -83.71 0.25
N ALA A 63 15.51 -84.80 -0.32
CA ALA A 63 16.76 -85.44 0.10
C ALA A 63 17.85 -85.13 -0.94
N VAL A 64 18.60 -84.04 -0.74
CA VAL A 64 19.53 -83.50 -1.76
C VAL A 64 20.97 -83.67 -1.31
N GLU A 65 21.70 -84.58 -1.94
CA GLU A 65 23.14 -84.41 -2.13
C GLU A 65 23.33 -83.26 -3.12
N THR A 66 24.05 -82.21 -2.73
CA THR A 66 24.30 -81.06 -3.60
C THR A 66 25.47 -81.38 -4.55
N PRO A 67 25.28 -81.36 -5.87
CA PRO A 67 26.38 -81.63 -6.79
C PRO A 67 27.48 -80.57 -6.67
N SER A 68 28.72 -81.00 -6.42
CA SER A 68 29.89 -80.10 -6.32
C SER A 68 30.64 -80.07 -7.65
N ILE A 69 30.48 -79.00 -8.43
CA ILE A 69 31.00 -78.83 -9.79
C ILE A 69 32.14 -77.80 -9.75
N THR A 70 33.34 -78.23 -9.37
CA THR A 70 34.51 -77.35 -9.15
C THR A 70 35.55 -77.37 -10.29
N SER A 71 35.45 -78.34 -11.21
CA SER A 71 36.37 -78.51 -12.35
C SER A 71 35.72 -78.27 -13.71
N LEU A 72 34.50 -77.74 -13.76
CA LEU A 72 33.85 -77.35 -15.01
C LEU A 72 34.41 -75.98 -15.46
N ASP A 73 35.09 -75.98 -16.60
CA ASP A 73 35.53 -74.75 -17.25
C ASP A 73 34.34 -74.04 -17.90
N GLN A 74 33.51 -74.74 -18.69
CA GLN A 74 32.40 -74.09 -19.40
C GLN A 74 31.28 -75.07 -19.75
N LEU A 75 30.04 -74.69 -19.49
CA LEU A 75 28.83 -75.29 -20.04
C LEU A 75 28.31 -74.42 -21.19
N GLU A 76 28.52 -74.86 -22.42
CA GLU A 76 27.99 -74.23 -23.62
C GLU A 76 26.62 -74.81 -23.97
N VAL A 77 25.60 -73.96 -24.09
CA VAL A 77 24.21 -74.34 -24.43
C VAL A 77 23.79 -73.67 -25.73
N ASP A 78 23.60 -74.48 -26.77
CA ASP A 78 23.26 -74.03 -28.12
C ASP A 78 21.83 -74.49 -28.49
N GLY A 79 20.82 -73.78 -27.99
CA GLY A 79 19.41 -74.15 -28.14
C GLY A 79 18.93 -75.16 -27.08
N GLY A 80 17.61 -75.28 -26.88
CA GLY A 80 17.01 -76.14 -25.84
C GLY A 80 16.60 -75.36 -24.59
N SER A 81 16.83 -75.90 -23.39
CA SER A 81 16.54 -75.21 -22.12
C SER A 81 17.55 -75.60 -21.05
N LEU A 82 17.82 -74.72 -20.08
CA LEU A 82 18.70 -75.02 -18.95
C LEU A 82 17.96 -74.76 -17.63
N THR A 83 17.93 -75.74 -16.74
CA THR A 83 17.40 -75.61 -15.39
C THR A 83 18.45 -76.03 -14.38
N ILE A 84 18.82 -75.15 -13.46
CA ILE A 84 19.73 -75.45 -12.35
C ILE A 84 18.94 -75.40 -11.05
N ASN A 85 18.65 -76.56 -10.47
CA ASN A 85 17.89 -76.67 -9.24
C ASN A 85 18.80 -76.58 -8.00
N SER A 86 19.99 -77.18 -8.05
CA SER A 86 20.95 -77.20 -6.94
C SER A 86 22.39 -77.37 -7.43
N GLY A 87 23.36 -77.15 -6.53
CA GLY A 87 24.78 -77.43 -6.77
C GLY A 87 25.71 -76.33 -6.27
N THR A 88 26.99 -76.66 -6.13
CA THR A 88 28.08 -75.73 -5.80
C THR A 88 29.01 -75.66 -6.99
N PHE A 89 29.09 -74.50 -7.63
CA PHE A 89 29.89 -74.26 -8.82
C PHE A 89 31.04 -73.34 -8.49
N SER A 90 32.27 -73.72 -8.84
CA SER A 90 33.41 -72.80 -8.71
C SER A 90 34.35 -72.87 -9.91
N LYS A 91 34.87 -71.71 -10.29
CA LYS A 91 35.80 -71.54 -11.42
C LYS A 91 36.65 -70.30 -11.20
N SER A 92 37.93 -70.35 -11.52
CA SER A 92 38.86 -69.22 -11.38
C SER A 92 39.18 -68.47 -12.68
N ALA A 93 38.82 -69.03 -13.84
CA ALA A 93 39.10 -68.41 -15.14
C ALA A 93 38.01 -67.42 -15.57
N ASP A 94 38.40 -66.40 -16.37
CA ASP A 94 37.57 -65.24 -16.72
C ASP A 94 36.50 -65.50 -17.79
N THR A 95 36.48 -66.68 -18.40
CA THR A 95 35.42 -67.04 -19.34
C THR A 95 34.12 -67.37 -18.60
N PRO A 96 32.94 -67.24 -19.23
CA PRO A 96 31.68 -67.56 -18.56
C PRO A 96 31.61 -69.04 -18.21
N LEU A 97 31.18 -69.36 -16.98
CA LEU A 97 30.92 -70.75 -16.57
C LEU A 97 29.77 -71.36 -17.40
N ILE A 98 28.73 -70.59 -17.69
CA ILE A 98 27.60 -70.97 -18.52
C ILE A 98 27.53 -70.01 -19.71
N ASN A 99 27.67 -70.53 -20.93
CA ASN A 99 27.64 -69.76 -22.16
C ASN A 99 26.48 -70.22 -23.04
N VAL A 100 25.49 -69.37 -23.27
CA VAL A 100 24.27 -69.71 -24.00
C VAL A 100 24.23 -68.98 -25.34
N ILE A 101 24.40 -69.72 -26.44
CA ILE A 101 24.69 -69.16 -27.78
C ILE A 101 23.61 -69.44 -28.83
N GLY A 102 22.64 -70.33 -28.57
CA GLY A 102 21.63 -70.79 -29.54
C GLY A 102 20.24 -70.17 -29.35
N SER A 103 19.39 -70.23 -30.38
CA SER A 103 18.32 -69.24 -30.62
C SER A 103 17.00 -69.38 -29.83
N ILE A 104 16.82 -70.25 -28.83
CA ILE A 104 15.54 -70.31 -28.07
C ILE A 104 15.69 -70.96 -26.68
N THR A 105 16.55 -70.44 -25.82
CA THR A 105 16.85 -71.05 -24.51
C THR A 105 16.24 -70.29 -23.34
N SER A 106 15.30 -70.91 -22.62
CA SER A 106 14.94 -70.45 -21.27
C SER A 106 15.95 -71.02 -20.27
N VAL A 107 16.66 -70.16 -19.55
CA VAL A 107 17.54 -70.51 -18.43
C VAL A 107 16.82 -70.22 -17.13
N LYS A 108 16.69 -71.22 -16.26
CA LYS A 108 16.00 -71.12 -14.96
C LYS A 108 16.93 -71.59 -13.84
N ILE A 109 17.10 -70.82 -12.78
CA ILE A 109 18.02 -71.13 -11.67
C ILE A 109 17.29 -71.03 -10.33
N GLY A 110 17.46 -72.04 -9.48
CA GLY A 110 16.95 -72.05 -8.11
C GLY A 110 15.47 -72.40 -7.98
N GLN A 111 14.91 -73.18 -8.91
CA GLN A 111 13.48 -73.53 -8.91
C GLN A 111 13.06 -74.57 -7.85
N SER A 112 14.01 -75.17 -7.13
CA SER A 112 13.73 -76.14 -6.07
C SER A 112 13.83 -75.53 -4.66
N ASN A 113 13.76 -76.38 -3.64
CA ASN A 113 14.00 -75.98 -2.25
C ASN A 113 15.49 -75.76 -1.93
N SER A 114 16.40 -76.25 -2.79
CA SER A 114 17.84 -76.07 -2.62
C SER A 114 18.32 -74.74 -3.19
N VAL A 115 19.43 -74.23 -2.65
CA VAL A 115 20.05 -72.97 -3.09
C VAL A 115 21.32 -73.31 -3.88
N PRO A 116 21.35 -73.09 -5.21
CA PRO A 116 22.59 -73.25 -5.96
C PRO A 116 23.58 -72.15 -5.57
N SER A 117 24.87 -72.48 -5.50
CA SER A 117 25.94 -71.53 -5.18
C SER A 117 26.97 -71.46 -6.30
N PHE A 118 27.40 -70.25 -6.67
CA PHE A 118 28.34 -69.98 -7.75
C PHE A 118 29.46 -69.07 -7.25
N THR A 119 30.71 -69.49 -7.42
CA THR A 119 31.90 -68.70 -7.07
C THR A 119 32.84 -68.66 -8.27
N CYS A 120 32.70 -67.63 -9.12
CA CYS A 120 33.54 -67.45 -10.31
C CYS A 120 33.50 -66.02 -10.85
N PRO A 121 34.50 -65.58 -11.66
CA PRO A 121 34.52 -64.23 -12.24
C PRO A 121 33.26 -63.90 -13.06
N GLN A 122 32.83 -64.83 -13.93
CA GLN A 122 31.62 -64.70 -14.75
C GLN A 122 30.81 -66.00 -14.71
N VAL A 123 29.58 -65.94 -14.21
CA VAL A 123 28.69 -67.10 -14.04
C VAL A 123 28.00 -67.42 -15.36
N ILE A 124 27.36 -66.43 -15.97
CA ILE A 124 26.48 -66.64 -17.13
C ILE A 124 26.72 -65.57 -18.20
N ASP A 125 26.81 -66.00 -19.46
CA ASP A 125 26.69 -65.17 -20.66
C ASP A 125 25.59 -65.73 -21.56
N ILE A 126 24.50 -64.98 -21.77
CA ILE A 126 23.35 -65.39 -22.59
C ILE A 126 23.23 -64.49 -23.81
N LYS A 127 23.30 -65.06 -25.01
CA LYS A 127 23.11 -64.31 -26.26
C LYS A 127 21.66 -64.27 -26.75
N PHE A 128 20.86 -65.28 -26.41
CA PHE A 128 19.46 -65.41 -26.86
C PHE A 128 18.59 -66.12 -25.80
N GLY A 129 17.27 -65.89 -25.85
CA GLY A 129 16.29 -66.57 -24.99
C GLY A 129 15.85 -65.71 -23.79
N SER A 130 15.85 -66.28 -22.59
CA SER A 130 15.52 -65.56 -21.34
C SER A 130 16.23 -66.17 -20.12
N LEU A 131 16.47 -65.37 -19.09
CA LEU A 131 17.02 -65.81 -17.80
C LEU A 131 16.04 -65.54 -16.66
N GLU A 132 15.76 -66.56 -15.87
CA GLU A 132 14.99 -66.48 -14.63
C GLU A 132 15.83 -67.04 -13.47
N ILE A 133 16.03 -66.24 -12.43
CA ILE A 133 16.74 -66.64 -11.21
C ILE A 133 15.77 -66.53 -10.04
N ASP A 134 15.32 -67.65 -9.50
CA ASP A 134 14.43 -67.70 -8.34
C ASP A 134 15.23 -67.56 -7.03
N LYS A 135 16.34 -68.32 -6.92
CA LYS A 135 17.21 -68.42 -5.73
C LYS A 135 18.64 -68.77 -6.14
N GLY A 136 19.61 -68.43 -5.29
CA GLY A 136 21.00 -68.82 -5.45
C GLY A 136 21.95 -67.87 -4.72
N THR A 137 23.18 -68.30 -4.46
CA THR A 137 24.26 -67.45 -3.95
C THR A 137 25.31 -67.28 -5.04
N PHE A 138 25.59 -66.06 -5.47
CA PHE A 138 26.49 -65.78 -6.58
C PHE A 138 27.61 -64.83 -6.12
N THR A 139 28.85 -65.30 -6.13
CA THR A 139 30.03 -64.54 -5.72
C THR A 139 30.99 -64.38 -6.90
N GLY A 140 31.23 -63.12 -7.29
CA GLY A 140 32.13 -62.72 -8.37
C GLY A 140 33.33 -61.92 -7.88
N THR A 141 34.31 -61.76 -8.77
CA THR A 141 35.50 -60.94 -8.54
C THR A 141 35.42 -59.65 -9.35
N THR A 142 36.09 -59.57 -10.50
CA THR A 142 36.28 -58.34 -11.29
C THR A 142 35.40 -58.24 -12.53
N GLU A 143 34.96 -59.38 -13.08
CA GLU A 143 34.12 -59.41 -14.29
C GLU A 143 32.64 -59.25 -13.97
N THR A 144 31.84 -58.99 -15.02
CA THR A 144 30.37 -58.96 -14.88
C THR A 144 29.84 -60.37 -14.64
N LEU A 145 29.23 -60.61 -13.48
CA LEU A 145 28.77 -61.93 -13.06
C LEU A 145 27.75 -62.55 -14.03
N ILE A 146 26.79 -61.75 -14.51
CA ILE A 146 25.75 -62.14 -15.46
C ILE A 146 25.72 -61.15 -16.62
N THR A 147 26.01 -61.62 -17.82
CA THR A 147 25.83 -60.87 -19.07
C THR A 147 24.68 -61.48 -19.86
N ALA A 148 23.75 -60.66 -20.35
CA ALA A 148 22.59 -61.15 -21.10
C ALA A 148 22.26 -60.21 -22.27
N SER A 149 22.11 -60.72 -23.48
CA SER A 149 21.47 -60.07 -24.62
C SER A 149 20.01 -60.57 -24.75
N ALA A 150 19.37 -60.83 -23.61
CA ALA A 150 18.05 -61.44 -23.45
C ALA A 150 17.37 -60.87 -22.19
N PRO A 151 16.03 -60.97 -22.04
CA PRO A 151 15.32 -60.53 -20.83
C PRO A 151 15.76 -61.32 -19.60
N VAL A 152 15.93 -60.62 -18.47
CA VAL A 152 16.37 -61.20 -17.20
C VAL A 152 15.35 -60.90 -16.10
N THR A 153 14.88 -61.93 -15.40
CA THR A 153 14.01 -61.81 -14.22
C THR A 153 14.69 -62.43 -12.99
N ILE A 154 14.75 -61.72 -11.87
CA ILE A 154 15.43 -62.15 -10.64
C ILE A 154 14.47 -62.07 -9.44
N GLY A 155 14.44 -63.12 -8.61
CA GLY A 155 13.72 -63.17 -7.34
C GLY A 155 12.21 -63.42 -7.45
N THR A 156 11.77 -64.23 -8.43
CA THR A 156 10.35 -64.55 -8.66
C THR A 156 9.70 -65.24 -7.47
N SER A 157 10.33 -66.30 -6.94
CA SER A 157 9.79 -67.13 -5.85
C SER A 157 10.67 -67.13 -4.58
N GLY A 158 11.92 -66.66 -4.67
CA GLY A 158 12.85 -66.60 -3.53
C GLY A 158 13.74 -65.36 -3.52
N THR A 159 14.75 -65.38 -2.63
CA THR A 159 15.66 -64.25 -2.40
C THR A 159 17.09 -64.67 -2.77
N PRO A 160 17.52 -64.45 -4.03
CA PRO A 160 18.90 -64.73 -4.42
C PRO A 160 19.88 -63.72 -3.79
N GLU A 161 21.11 -64.14 -3.55
CA GLU A 161 22.19 -63.33 -2.97
C GLU A 161 23.33 -63.19 -3.99
N PHE A 162 23.78 -61.96 -4.20
CA PHE A 162 24.83 -61.61 -5.15
C PHE A 162 25.91 -60.77 -4.45
N SER A 163 27.17 -61.06 -4.72
CA SER A 163 28.33 -60.29 -4.24
C SER A 163 29.41 -60.20 -5.32
N ALA A 164 29.59 -59.04 -5.95
CA ALA A 164 30.57 -58.84 -7.04
C ALA A 164 30.83 -57.33 -7.28
N GLN A 165 31.84 -56.98 -8.10
CA GLN A 165 32.03 -55.60 -8.57
C GLN A 165 30.95 -55.16 -9.56
N LYS A 166 30.45 -56.09 -10.39
CA LYS A 166 29.35 -55.87 -11.34
C LYS A 166 28.54 -57.15 -11.45
N ILE A 167 27.25 -57.09 -11.14
CA ILE A 167 26.40 -58.28 -11.02
C ILE A 167 25.67 -58.56 -12.34
N VAL A 168 24.95 -57.59 -12.90
CA VAL A 168 24.12 -57.81 -14.10
C VAL A 168 24.41 -56.79 -15.19
N SER A 169 24.58 -57.26 -16.43
CA SER A 169 24.65 -56.43 -17.64
C SER A 169 23.70 -56.96 -18.70
N VAL A 170 22.58 -56.28 -18.91
CA VAL A 170 21.59 -56.59 -19.96
C VAL A 170 21.83 -55.70 -21.20
N THR A 171 21.91 -56.31 -22.38
CA THR A 171 22.22 -55.66 -23.66
C THR A 171 21.08 -55.89 -24.66
N GLY A 172 21.04 -55.10 -25.73
CA GLY A 172 20.10 -55.32 -26.84
C GLY A 172 18.64 -54.87 -26.59
N ASN A 173 18.43 -53.82 -25.79
CA ASN A 173 17.09 -53.30 -25.44
C ASN A 173 16.15 -54.34 -24.80
N ASN A 174 16.71 -55.25 -23.99
CA ASN A 174 15.94 -56.25 -23.25
C ASN A 174 15.63 -55.79 -21.82
N GLU A 175 14.51 -56.25 -21.27
CA GLU A 175 14.08 -55.91 -19.91
C GLU A 175 14.94 -56.58 -18.83
N LEU A 176 15.27 -55.83 -17.79
CA LEU A 176 15.78 -56.33 -16.51
C LEU A 176 14.72 -56.14 -15.43
N LYS A 177 14.17 -57.25 -14.91
CA LYS A 177 13.20 -57.26 -13.81
C LYS A 177 13.81 -57.86 -12.55
N ILE A 178 13.89 -57.10 -11.48
CA ILE A 178 14.39 -57.53 -10.16
C ILE A 178 13.23 -57.44 -9.16
N ILE A 179 12.71 -58.57 -8.72
CA ILE A 179 11.58 -58.66 -7.78
C ILE A 179 12.10 -58.72 -6.34
N LYS A 180 13.07 -59.60 -6.06
CA LYS A 180 13.71 -59.82 -4.74
C LYS A 180 15.19 -60.15 -4.91
N GLY A 181 15.95 -60.00 -3.82
CA GLY A 181 17.35 -60.43 -3.74
C GLY A 181 18.20 -59.47 -2.92
N THR A 182 19.40 -59.92 -2.54
CA THR A 182 20.42 -59.11 -1.88
C THR A 182 21.59 -58.92 -2.84
N PHE A 183 21.90 -57.69 -3.22
CA PHE A 183 22.92 -57.32 -4.18
C PHE A 183 24.00 -56.49 -3.48
N THR A 184 25.19 -57.07 -3.30
CA THR A 184 26.30 -56.43 -2.57
C THR A 184 27.46 -56.11 -3.50
N GLY A 185 27.78 -54.83 -3.64
CA GLY A 185 28.98 -54.34 -4.33
C GLY A 185 30.23 -54.55 -3.49
N THR A 186 31.25 -55.15 -4.08
CA THR A 186 32.59 -55.27 -3.48
C THR A 186 33.45 -54.03 -3.78
N SER A 187 34.65 -53.94 -3.22
CA SER A 187 35.56 -52.82 -3.48
C SER A 187 35.83 -52.66 -4.98
N GLY A 188 35.71 -51.42 -5.50
CA GLY A 188 35.82 -51.09 -6.93
C GLY A 188 34.50 -51.12 -7.70
N THR A 189 33.36 -51.37 -7.04
CA THR A 189 32.04 -51.29 -7.68
C THR A 189 31.73 -49.87 -8.13
N THR A 190 31.59 -49.67 -9.44
CA THR A 190 31.10 -48.41 -10.04
C THR A 190 29.62 -48.47 -10.42
N SER A 191 29.12 -49.67 -10.73
CA SER A 191 27.72 -49.93 -11.07
C SER A 191 27.42 -51.43 -10.91
N LEU A 192 26.49 -51.80 -10.03
CA LEU A 192 26.10 -53.21 -9.85
C LEU A 192 25.27 -53.76 -11.01
N ILE A 193 24.43 -52.91 -11.62
CA ILE A 193 23.51 -53.31 -12.68
C ILE A 193 23.56 -52.31 -13.83
N THR A 194 23.56 -52.83 -15.05
CA THR A 194 23.49 -52.04 -16.28
C THR A 194 22.49 -52.70 -17.23
N ALA A 195 21.62 -51.91 -17.88
CA ALA A 195 20.70 -52.43 -18.88
C ALA A 195 20.54 -51.43 -20.03
N ALA A 196 20.51 -51.93 -21.26
CA ALA A 196 20.18 -51.15 -22.45
C ALA A 196 18.67 -51.09 -22.76
N GLY A 197 17.84 -51.81 -22.01
CA GLY A 197 16.38 -51.82 -22.09
C GLY A 197 15.73 -51.42 -20.77
N PRO A 198 14.39 -51.55 -20.64
CA PRO A 198 13.66 -51.17 -19.44
C PRO A 198 14.16 -51.90 -18.18
N ILE A 199 14.17 -51.20 -17.04
CA ILE A 199 14.54 -51.76 -15.73
C ILE A 199 13.36 -51.63 -14.78
N THR A 200 12.95 -52.74 -14.16
CA THR A 200 11.91 -52.77 -13.12
C THR A 200 12.48 -53.38 -11.84
N ILE A 201 12.42 -52.66 -10.72
CA ILE A 201 12.95 -53.07 -9.41
C ILE A 201 11.82 -53.07 -8.38
N GLY A 202 11.67 -54.17 -7.64
CA GLY A 202 10.75 -54.29 -6.50
C GLY A 202 9.29 -54.55 -6.85
N ASP A 203 8.97 -54.96 -8.08
CA ASP A 203 7.59 -55.30 -8.46
C ASP A 203 7.09 -56.57 -7.75
N GLY A 204 6.41 -56.42 -6.61
CA GLY A 204 5.96 -57.52 -5.75
C GLY A 204 7.00 -58.03 -4.73
N GLY A 205 8.06 -57.25 -4.47
CA GLY A 205 9.10 -57.61 -3.49
C GLY A 205 10.02 -56.46 -3.08
N THR A 206 10.88 -56.70 -2.09
CA THR A 206 11.79 -55.67 -1.53
C THR A 206 13.24 -56.12 -1.69
N PRO A 207 13.88 -55.84 -2.84
CA PRO A 207 15.29 -56.14 -3.04
C PRO A 207 16.18 -55.23 -2.17
N ILE A 208 17.35 -55.72 -1.78
CA ILE A 208 18.34 -54.99 -0.99
C ILE A 208 19.56 -54.76 -1.88
N PHE A 209 19.96 -53.50 -2.05
CA PHE A 209 21.19 -53.10 -2.73
C PHE A 209 22.13 -52.45 -1.73
N LYS A 210 23.33 -53.00 -1.60
CA LYS A 210 24.42 -52.45 -0.81
C LYS A 210 25.56 -52.09 -1.75
N ASN A 211 26.02 -50.84 -1.73
CA ASN A 211 27.06 -50.32 -2.63
C ASN A 211 26.66 -50.40 -4.12
N LEU A 212 25.49 -49.87 -4.46
CA LEU A 212 24.96 -49.88 -5.84
C LEU A 212 25.91 -49.22 -6.86
N GLY A 213 26.56 -48.13 -6.47
CA GLY A 213 27.25 -47.21 -7.37
C GLY A 213 26.25 -46.43 -8.23
N SER A 214 26.60 -46.20 -9.50
CA SER A 214 25.79 -45.46 -10.47
C SER A 214 24.88 -46.39 -11.30
N LEU A 215 23.58 -46.16 -11.25
CA LEU A 215 22.59 -46.74 -12.14
C LEU A 215 22.30 -45.78 -13.29
N SER A 216 22.84 -46.06 -14.48
CA SER A 216 22.70 -45.21 -15.65
C SER A 216 21.79 -45.83 -16.72
N ILE A 217 20.82 -45.07 -17.22
CA ILE A 217 19.87 -45.45 -18.27
C ILE A 217 19.85 -44.38 -19.38
N SER A 218 19.48 -44.77 -20.60
CA SER A 218 19.42 -43.86 -21.75
C SER A 218 18.33 -44.30 -22.73
N GLY A 219 17.34 -43.45 -23.00
CA GLY A 219 16.23 -43.74 -23.91
C GLY A 219 15.28 -44.86 -23.48
N VAL A 220 15.21 -45.17 -22.18
CA VAL A 220 14.42 -46.28 -21.64
C VAL A 220 13.70 -45.93 -20.35
N VAL A 221 12.83 -46.83 -19.91
CA VAL A 221 12.04 -46.69 -18.67
C VAL A 221 12.75 -47.36 -17.50
N LEU A 222 12.86 -46.66 -16.36
CA LEU A 222 13.29 -47.20 -15.07
C LEU A 222 12.14 -47.08 -14.06
N LYS A 223 11.73 -48.20 -13.48
CA LYS A 223 10.75 -48.27 -12.40
C LYS A 223 11.39 -48.86 -11.15
N ILE A 224 11.47 -48.08 -10.07
CA ILE A 224 11.89 -48.54 -8.75
C ILE A 224 10.67 -48.49 -7.84
N ILE A 225 9.94 -49.60 -7.76
CA ILE A 225 8.70 -49.70 -6.98
C ILE A 225 9.01 -49.86 -5.48
N SER A 226 9.97 -50.72 -5.14
CA SER A 226 10.49 -50.86 -3.77
C SER A 226 11.93 -51.37 -3.72
N GLY A 227 12.54 -51.22 -2.54
CA GLY A 227 13.87 -51.74 -2.24
C GLY A 227 14.55 -50.94 -1.13
N THR A 228 15.66 -51.47 -0.63
CA THR A 228 16.54 -50.77 0.32
C THR A 228 17.89 -50.55 -0.34
N PHE A 229 18.34 -49.31 -0.43
CA PHE A 229 19.58 -48.90 -1.08
C PHE A 229 20.48 -48.24 -0.04
N THR A 230 21.61 -48.89 0.27
CA THR A 230 22.57 -48.41 1.28
C THR A 230 23.99 -48.38 0.74
N LYS A 231 24.80 -47.50 1.32
CA LYS A 231 26.21 -47.30 0.99
C LYS A 231 27.06 -47.61 2.23
N ASP A 232 28.11 -48.39 2.07
CA ASP A 232 29.17 -48.53 3.07
C ASP A 232 30.12 -47.33 3.01
N ILE A 233 30.76 -47.01 4.13
CA ILE A 233 31.78 -45.97 4.19
C ILE A 233 32.90 -46.28 3.17
N GLY A 234 33.18 -45.31 2.30
CA GLY A 234 34.22 -45.42 1.25
C GLY A 234 33.78 -46.13 -0.03
N ALA A 235 32.53 -46.62 -0.14
CA ALA A 235 31.98 -47.11 -1.39
C ALA A 235 31.59 -45.95 -2.33
N GLU A 236 31.46 -46.25 -3.64
CA GLU A 236 31.00 -45.26 -4.61
C GLU A 236 29.60 -44.72 -4.25
N PRO A 237 29.34 -43.43 -4.52
CA PRO A 237 28.07 -42.79 -4.18
C PRO A 237 26.89 -43.44 -4.94
N ILE A 238 25.73 -43.56 -4.28
CA ILE A 238 24.52 -44.05 -4.94
C ILE A 238 24.01 -42.96 -5.88
N LYS A 239 24.04 -43.23 -7.19
CA LYS A 239 23.59 -42.30 -8.23
C LYS A 239 22.58 -42.96 -9.16
N ILE A 240 21.56 -42.23 -9.57
CA ILE A 240 20.66 -42.61 -10.67
C ILE A 240 20.85 -41.57 -11.77
N VAL A 241 21.20 -41.98 -12.98
CA VAL A 241 21.47 -41.08 -14.11
C VAL A 241 20.61 -41.51 -15.30
N ALA A 242 19.75 -40.63 -15.79
CA ALA A 242 18.88 -40.88 -16.92
C ALA A 242 19.10 -39.87 -18.05
N GLU A 243 19.35 -40.36 -19.25
CA GLU A 243 19.62 -39.56 -20.44
C GLU A 243 18.65 -39.87 -21.59
N LEU A 244 18.64 -39.04 -22.64
CA LEU A 244 17.89 -39.26 -23.90
C LEU A 244 16.40 -39.59 -23.73
N LEU A 245 15.58 -38.68 -23.18
CA LEU A 245 14.12 -38.86 -23.04
C LEU A 245 13.75 -40.12 -22.22
N SER A 246 14.49 -40.39 -21.15
CA SER A 246 14.19 -41.53 -20.25
C SER A 246 13.05 -41.21 -19.29
N GLU A 247 12.26 -42.22 -18.94
CA GLU A 247 11.19 -42.11 -17.94
C GLU A 247 11.62 -42.82 -16.65
N VAL A 248 11.67 -42.09 -15.54
CA VAL A 248 12.02 -42.65 -14.23
C VAL A 248 10.81 -42.55 -13.30
N THR A 249 10.39 -43.69 -12.75
CA THR A 249 9.37 -43.76 -11.69
C THR A 249 9.96 -44.38 -10.45
N ILE A 250 9.84 -43.71 -9.30
CA ILE A 250 10.31 -44.19 -8.00
C ILE A 250 9.13 -44.21 -7.02
N GLY A 251 8.97 -45.32 -6.31
CA GLY A 251 7.84 -45.57 -5.41
C GLY A 251 6.72 -46.37 -6.06
N GLY A 252 5.97 -47.05 -5.22
CA GLY A 252 4.71 -47.69 -5.56
C GLY A 252 3.60 -47.27 -4.59
N THR A 253 2.40 -47.79 -4.83
CA THR A 253 1.20 -47.54 -4.02
C THR A 253 1.15 -48.40 -2.74
N GLU A 254 1.91 -49.49 -2.67
CA GLU A 254 1.88 -50.43 -1.55
C GLU A 254 3.20 -50.49 -0.78
N THR A 255 4.31 -50.12 -1.43
CA THR A 255 5.66 -50.21 -0.89
C THR A 255 6.44 -48.95 -1.21
N SER A 256 7.38 -48.59 -0.33
CA SER A 256 8.17 -47.36 -0.44
C SER A 256 9.66 -47.68 -0.45
N PRO A 257 10.41 -47.29 -1.50
CA PRO A 257 11.85 -47.47 -1.54
C PRO A 257 12.52 -46.63 -0.45
N GLN A 258 13.63 -47.15 0.09
CA GLN A 258 14.43 -46.50 1.11
C GLN A 258 15.84 -46.28 0.56
N PHE A 259 16.25 -45.04 0.41
CA PHE A 259 17.60 -44.66 0.02
C PHE A 259 18.30 -44.00 1.22
N THR A 260 19.38 -44.64 1.68
CA THR A 260 20.28 -44.07 2.68
C THR A 260 21.60 -43.69 2.02
N ASP A 261 21.98 -42.43 2.15
CA ASP A 261 23.14 -41.80 1.50
C ASP A 261 23.01 -41.70 -0.03
N LEU A 262 21.80 -41.35 -0.50
CA LEU A 262 21.57 -41.01 -1.90
C LEU A 262 22.38 -39.76 -2.24
N SER A 263 23.21 -39.87 -3.27
CA SER A 263 24.09 -38.76 -3.66
C SER A 263 23.50 -37.93 -4.78
N GLN A 264 22.84 -38.56 -5.77
CA GLN A 264 22.20 -37.81 -6.84
C GLN A 264 21.19 -38.67 -7.64
N ILE A 265 20.08 -38.06 -8.05
CA ILE A 265 19.21 -38.48 -9.16
C ILE A 265 19.35 -37.41 -10.25
N SER A 266 19.95 -37.74 -11.39
CA SER A 266 20.19 -36.82 -12.49
C SER A 266 19.38 -37.22 -13.73
N ILE A 267 18.48 -36.35 -14.18
CA ILE A 267 17.61 -36.60 -15.34
C ILE A 267 17.86 -35.50 -16.38
N LYS A 268 18.50 -35.83 -17.51
CA LYS A 268 18.89 -34.82 -18.51
C LYS A 268 17.84 -34.46 -19.55
N THR A 269 16.92 -35.39 -19.83
CA THR A 269 15.79 -35.24 -20.76
C THR A 269 14.81 -36.37 -20.45
N GLY A 270 13.50 -36.07 -20.44
CA GLY A 270 12.44 -37.06 -20.17
C GLY A 270 11.55 -36.67 -18.99
N SER A 271 11.29 -37.61 -18.07
CA SER A 271 10.42 -37.34 -16.91
C SER A 271 10.85 -38.10 -15.64
N LEU A 272 10.65 -37.48 -14.48
CA LEU A 272 10.80 -38.08 -13.16
C LEU A 272 9.47 -38.06 -12.41
N SER A 273 9.01 -39.21 -11.95
CA SER A 273 7.86 -39.33 -11.06
C SER A 273 8.27 -40.03 -9.77
N ILE A 274 8.14 -39.35 -8.62
CA ILE A 274 8.38 -39.92 -7.29
C ILE A 274 7.03 -40.00 -6.57
N ILE A 275 6.49 -41.21 -6.46
CA ILE A 275 5.19 -41.50 -5.84
C ILE A 275 5.34 -41.59 -4.32
N SER A 276 6.35 -42.35 -3.86
CA SER A 276 6.60 -42.65 -2.44
C SER A 276 8.07 -42.98 -2.22
N GLY A 277 8.54 -42.87 -0.97
CA GLY A 277 9.92 -43.23 -0.61
C GLY A 277 10.47 -42.42 0.56
N SER A 278 11.62 -42.85 1.06
CA SER A 278 12.46 -42.09 1.98
C SER A 278 13.84 -41.91 1.36
N PHE A 279 14.29 -40.65 1.27
CA PHE A 279 15.53 -40.27 0.62
C PHE A 279 16.37 -39.44 1.59
N THR A 280 17.47 -40.00 2.07
CA THR A 280 18.41 -39.27 2.93
C THR A 280 19.75 -39.09 2.21
N SER A 281 20.29 -37.87 2.25
CA SER A 281 21.66 -37.55 1.83
C SER A 281 22.45 -37.03 3.04
N ASP A 282 23.67 -37.51 3.25
CA ASP A 282 24.53 -37.08 4.36
C ASP A 282 25.02 -35.62 4.23
N GLY A 283 24.81 -34.98 3.07
CA GLY A 283 25.18 -33.59 2.80
C GLY A 283 26.68 -33.31 2.97
N SER A 284 27.52 -34.33 3.10
CA SER A 284 28.92 -34.16 3.43
C SER A 284 29.69 -33.72 2.19
N THR A 285 30.12 -32.45 2.18
CA THR A 285 31.18 -31.98 1.29
C THR A 285 32.48 -32.64 1.75
N THR A 286 32.80 -33.83 1.24
CA THR A 286 34.07 -34.50 1.52
C THR A 286 35.22 -33.76 0.83
N GLY A 287 35.55 -32.58 1.35
CA GLY A 287 36.75 -31.82 1.01
C GLY A 287 37.46 -31.47 2.32
N THR A 288 38.29 -32.37 2.83
CA THR A 288 39.17 -32.09 3.99
C THR A 288 40.39 -31.24 3.59
N GLY A 289 40.21 -30.29 2.67
CA GLY A 289 41.26 -29.37 2.22
C GLY A 289 41.17 -28.07 3.01
N GLU A 290 42.15 -27.81 3.88
CA GLU A 290 42.38 -26.47 4.40
C GLU A 290 42.63 -25.53 3.20
N TYR A 291 41.80 -24.47 3.04
CA TYR A 291 41.95 -23.34 2.09
C TYR A 291 41.54 -23.51 0.61
N GLU A 292 40.39 -24.11 0.29
CA GLU A 292 39.74 -23.85 -1.02
C GLU A 292 38.28 -23.41 -0.84
N ASP A 293 37.77 -22.59 -1.78
CA ASP A 293 36.43 -22.02 -1.78
C ASP A 293 35.36 -23.04 -1.37
N PRO A 294 34.34 -22.64 -0.59
CA PRO A 294 33.29 -23.55 -0.15
C PRO A 294 32.62 -24.19 -1.37
N VAL A 295 32.86 -25.49 -1.57
CA VAL A 295 32.25 -26.28 -2.64
C VAL A 295 30.75 -26.36 -2.34
N LEU A 296 29.91 -25.79 -3.21
CA LEU A 296 28.46 -25.87 -3.08
C LEU A 296 28.00 -27.34 -3.05
N PRO A 297 27.09 -27.72 -2.15
CA PRO A 297 26.59 -29.08 -2.07
C PRO A 297 25.83 -29.45 -3.34
N ILE A 298 26.12 -30.64 -3.86
CA ILE A 298 25.49 -31.19 -5.06
C ILE A 298 24.01 -31.47 -4.77
N PRO A 299 23.07 -31.06 -5.63
CA PRO A 299 21.66 -31.31 -5.36
C PRO A 299 21.31 -32.80 -5.39
N MET A 300 20.41 -33.24 -4.49
CA MET A 300 19.96 -34.64 -4.43
C MET A 300 19.23 -35.05 -5.71
N ILE A 301 18.41 -34.17 -6.28
CA ILE A 301 17.74 -34.36 -7.56
C ILE A 301 18.15 -33.20 -8.46
N VAL A 302 18.69 -33.53 -9.64
CA VAL A 302 19.04 -32.56 -10.69
C VAL A 302 18.31 -32.95 -11.95
N THR A 303 17.52 -32.05 -12.49
CA THR A 303 16.84 -32.27 -13.76
C THR A 303 17.16 -31.14 -14.74
N THR A 304 17.43 -31.51 -15.98
CA THR A 304 17.49 -30.58 -17.10
C THR A 304 16.50 -31.03 -18.16
N LYS A 305 15.74 -30.11 -18.75
CA LYS A 305 14.75 -30.41 -19.80
C LYS A 305 13.87 -31.65 -19.49
N ALA A 306 13.40 -31.78 -18.24
CA ALA A 306 12.56 -32.91 -17.82
C ALA A 306 11.40 -32.45 -16.95
N ALA A 307 10.25 -33.11 -17.10
CA ALA A 307 9.11 -32.92 -16.20
C ALA A 307 9.33 -33.66 -14.88
N VAL A 308 8.96 -33.04 -13.77
CA VAL A 308 9.12 -33.63 -12.43
C VAL A 308 7.76 -33.67 -11.75
N LYS A 309 7.36 -34.84 -11.24
CA LYS A 309 6.18 -35.01 -10.40
C LYS A 309 6.58 -35.66 -9.07
N ILE A 310 6.31 -34.99 -7.96
CA ILE A 310 6.59 -35.49 -6.61
C ILE A 310 5.27 -35.59 -5.84
N GLY A 311 5.02 -36.78 -5.31
CA GLY A 311 3.76 -37.11 -4.66
C GLY A 311 2.67 -37.44 -5.67
N GLU A 312 1.84 -38.42 -5.31
CA GLU A 312 0.61 -38.73 -6.03
C GLU A 312 -0.38 -39.38 -5.06
N GLY A 313 -1.65 -38.99 -5.10
CA GLY A 313 -2.68 -39.50 -4.19
C GLY A 313 -2.35 -39.24 -2.71
N ASN A 314 -2.51 -40.26 -1.86
CA ASN A 314 -2.30 -40.16 -0.41
C ASN A 314 -0.85 -40.49 0.02
N TYR A 315 0.10 -40.56 -0.91
CA TYR A 315 1.48 -40.92 -0.61
C TYR A 315 2.32 -39.68 -0.34
N ASN A 316 3.16 -39.73 0.69
CA ASN A 316 3.98 -38.60 1.12
C ASN A 316 5.47 -38.99 1.11
N PRO A 317 6.21 -38.77 0.02
CA PRO A 317 7.64 -39.05 -0.01
C PRO A 317 8.39 -38.13 0.97
N THR A 318 9.41 -38.65 1.66
CA THR A 318 10.24 -37.87 2.60
C THR A 318 11.62 -37.65 2.03
N PHE A 319 12.09 -36.41 2.01
CA PHE A 319 13.41 -36.01 1.59
C PHE A 319 14.14 -35.33 2.76
N THR A 320 15.35 -35.79 3.08
CA THR A 320 16.20 -35.21 4.12
C THR A 320 17.60 -34.96 3.56
N GLY A 321 17.99 -33.69 3.44
CA GLY A 321 19.22 -33.29 2.76
C GLY A 321 19.32 -31.78 2.56
N ILE A 322 20.45 -31.31 2.06
CA ILE A 322 20.67 -29.92 1.65
C ILE A 322 20.50 -29.87 0.13
N ASN A 323 19.85 -28.83 -0.40
CA ASN A 323 19.66 -28.63 -1.84
C ASN A 323 18.99 -29.87 -2.50
N LEU A 324 17.71 -30.10 -2.21
CA LEU A 324 17.04 -31.36 -2.55
C LEU A 324 16.70 -31.47 -4.03
N LEU A 325 16.24 -30.40 -4.66
CA LEU A 325 15.80 -30.40 -6.05
C LEU A 325 16.34 -29.18 -6.78
N THR A 326 17.02 -29.41 -7.91
CA THR A 326 17.40 -28.36 -8.87
C THR A 326 16.82 -28.72 -10.24
N VAL A 327 16.08 -27.78 -10.83
CA VAL A 327 15.48 -27.94 -12.17
C VAL A 327 15.99 -26.79 -13.04
N GLU A 328 16.70 -27.12 -14.11
CA GLU A 328 17.24 -26.13 -15.05
C GLU A 328 16.71 -26.40 -16.45
N ASN A 329 15.85 -25.52 -16.95
CA ASN A 329 15.42 -25.57 -18.34
C ASN A 329 16.12 -24.47 -19.14
N GLU A 330 16.57 -24.81 -20.35
CA GLU A 330 17.04 -23.81 -21.30
C GLU A 330 15.83 -22.99 -21.76
N HIS A 331 15.98 -21.67 -21.80
CA HIS A 331 14.96 -20.78 -22.32
C HIS A 331 14.89 -20.95 -23.85
N GLU A 332 13.95 -21.75 -24.33
CA GLU A 332 13.59 -21.82 -25.75
C GLU A 332 12.29 -21.02 -25.94
N GLU A 333 12.31 -19.97 -26.77
CA GLU A 333 11.20 -19.00 -26.94
C GLU A 333 9.86 -19.61 -27.41
N GLU A 334 9.82 -20.89 -27.80
CA GLU A 334 8.66 -21.54 -28.45
C GLU A 334 8.12 -22.81 -27.77
N GLN A 335 8.64 -23.22 -26.61
CA GLN A 335 8.14 -24.41 -25.89
C GLN A 335 7.57 -24.03 -24.51
N PRO A 336 6.42 -24.60 -24.08
CA PRO A 336 5.94 -24.39 -22.72
C PRO A 336 6.99 -24.90 -21.72
N TYR A 337 7.22 -24.13 -20.65
CA TYR A 337 8.11 -24.55 -19.57
C TYR A 337 7.70 -25.94 -19.07
N LEU A 338 8.68 -26.84 -18.92
CA LEU A 338 8.41 -28.16 -18.34
C LEU A 338 8.00 -27.99 -16.88
N SER A 339 6.97 -28.73 -16.47
CA SER A 339 6.37 -28.58 -15.15
C SER A 339 7.12 -29.33 -14.05
N VAL A 340 7.10 -28.74 -12.86
CA VAL A 340 7.52 -29.33 -11.60
C VAL A 340 6.28 -29.36 -10.70
N ASP A 341 5.65 -30.52 -10.61
CA ASP A 341 4.40 -30.72 -9.88
C ASP A 341 4.71 -31.38 -8.52
N ILE A 342 4.61 -30.62 -7.44
CA ILE A 342 4.77 -31.09 -6.07
C ILE A 342 3.38 -31.22 -5.45
N VAL A 343 2.77 -32.39 -5.59
CA VAL A 343 1.44 -32.71 -5.06
C VAL A 343 1.50 -32.91 -3.54
N SER A 344 2.50 -33.67 -3.07
CA SER A 344 2.72 -34.00 -1.65
C SER A 344 4.20 -34.34 -1.42
N GLY A 345 4.67 -34.16 -0.19
CA GLY A 345 6.06 -34.45 0.19
C GLY A 345 6.43 -33.79 1.51
N THR A 346 7.38 -34.37 2.24
CA THR A 346 8.04 -33.72 3.37
C THR A 346 9.49 -33.47 3.00
N PHE A 347 9.85 -32.19 2.89
CA PHE A 347 11.19 -31.72 2.52
C PHE A 347 11.83 -31.06 3.73
N LYS A 348 12.88 -31.66 4.28
CA LYS A 348 13.53 -31.13 5.49
C LYS A 348 15.05 -31.12 5.40
N LEU A 349 15.66 -30.16 6.08
CA LEU A 349 17.10 -30.18 6.32
C LEU A 349 17.49 -31.33 7.27
N PRO A 350 18.73 -31.83 7.21
CA PRO A 350 19.27 -32.70 8.25
C PRO A 350 19.28 -31.99 9.61
N ASP A 351 19.03 -32.72 10.71
CA ASP A 351 18.93 -32.16 12.07
C ASP A 351 20.17 -31.34 12.51
N ASN A 352 21.33 -31.59 11.90
CA ASN A 352 22.60 -30.90 12.15
C ASN A 352 22.85 -29.66 11.29
N ASN A 353 21.99 -29.36 10.30
CA ASN A 353 22.17 -28.29 9.31
C ASN A 353 20.96 -27.35 9.23
N LEU A 354 20.27 -27.13 10.35
CA LEU A 354 19.08 -26.27 10.39
C LEU A 354 19.38 -24.85 9.87
N ASP A 355 20.62 -24.37 10.00
CA ASP A 355 21.11 -23.02 9.62
C ASP A 355 21.56 -22.84 8.16
N SER A 356 21.16 -23.73 7.24
CA SER A 356 21.52 -23.57 5.82
C SER A 356 20.72 -22.47 5.13
N GLU A 357 21.40 -21.49 4.53
CA GLU A 357 20.83 -20.46 3.62
C GLU A 357 20.66 -20.97 2.17
N LEU A 358 20.82 -22.28 1.93
CA LEU A 358 20.61 -22.85 0.61
C LEU A 358 19.15 -23.26 0.46
N PRO A 359 18.49 -22.92 -0.67
CA PRO A 359 17.13 -23.33 -0.92
C PRO A 359 17.00 -24.85 -1.00
N LEU A 360 15.92 -25.41 -0.44
CA LEU A 360 15.59 -26.83 -0.63
C LEU A 360 15.30 -27.14 -2.10
N ILE A 361 14.60 -26.24 -2.78
CA ILE A 361 14.23 -26.39 -4.18
C ILE A 361 14.64 -25.14 -4.96
N THR A 362 15.44 -25.35 -6.01
CA THR A 362 15.84 -24.30 -6.96
C THR A 362 15.30 -24.63 -8.34
N THR A 363 14.68 -23.66 -9.00
CA THR A 363 14.26 -23.84 -10.40
C THR A 363 14.57 -22.64 -11.26
N THR A 364 15.03 -22.90 -12.48
CA THR A 364 15.29 -21.87 -13.49
C THR A 364 14.48 -22.17 -14.75
N ASN A 365 13.65 -21.22 -15.20
CA ASN A 365 12.77 -21.35 -16.36
C ASN A 365 11.82 -22.56 -16.27
N ALA A 366 11.15 -22.74 -15.13
CA ALA A 366 10.21 -23.86 -14.93
C ALA A 366 8.87 -23.37 -14.40
N ALA A 367 7.80 -24.13 -14.71
CA ALA A 367 6.50 -23.91 -14.09
C ALA A 367 6.37 -24.86 -12.89
N ILE A 368 6.34 -24.32 -11.68
CA ILE A 368 6.17 -25.11 -10.45
C ILE A 368 4.73 -25.01 -9.98
N ASN A 369 4.10 -26.16 -9.73
CA ASN A 369 2.80 -26.26 -9.06
C ASN A 369 2.99 -26.94 -7.70
N VAL A 370 2.53 -26.31 -6.63
CA VAL A 370 2.65 -26.79 -5.25
C VAL A 370 1.27 -27.03 -4.66
N GLY A 371 1.05 -28.26 -4.18
CA GLY A 371 -0.15 -28.64 -3.44
C GLY A 371 -1.40 -28.85 -4.29
N ASP A 372 -1.28 -29.23 -5.57
CA ASP A 372 -2.45 -29.61 -6.36
C ASP A 372 -3.04 -30.94 -5.86
N GLY A 373 -4.06 -30.87 -4.99
CA GLY A 373 -4.71 -32.04 -4.39
C GLY A 373 -3.95 -32.68 -3.22
N GLY A 374 -2.97 -31.99 -2.64
CA GLY A 374 -2.21 -32.46 -1.46
C GLY A 374 -1.55 -31.33 -0.66
N THR A 375 -0.95 -31.66 0.47
CA THR A 375 -0.35 -30.68 1.40
C THR A 375 1.16 -30.94 1.58
N PRO A 376 2.02 -30.46 0.67
CA PRO A 376 3.46 -30.55 0.87
C PRO A 376 3.90 -29.74 2.10
N SER A 377 4.95 -30.23 2.76
CA SER A 377 5.57 -29.60 3.94
C SER A 377 7.04 -29.33 3.67
N PHE A 378 7.45 -28.09 3.90
CA PHE A 378 8.82 -27.62 3.78
C PHE A 378 9.30 -27.20 5.16
N ASP A 379 10.44 -27.73 5.60
CA ASP A 379 11.09 -27.44 6.88
C ASP A 379 12.54 -27.00 6.62
N ALA A 380 12.69 -25.71 6.29
CA ALA A 380 13.95 -25.02 6.03
C ALA A 380 13.82 -23.49 6.16
N ALA A 381 14.97 -22.82 6.25
CA ALA A 381 15.07 -21.36 6.16
C ALA A 381 14.80 -20.84 4.74
N ASP A 382 15.38 -21.44 3.70
CA ASP A 382 15.04 -21.12 2.31
C ASP A 382 14.31 -22.32 1.69
N ALA A 383 13.00 -22.21 1.48
CA ALA A 383 12.19 -23.32 0.99
C ALA A 383 12.30 -23.44 -0.54
N LEU A 384 12.03 -22.34 -1.24
CA LEU A 384 11.94 -22.28 -2.70
C LEU A 384 12.75 -21.08 -3.23
N SER A 385 13.52 -21.30 -4.29
CA SER A 385 14.21 -20.26 -5.06
C SER A 385 13.92 -20.44 -6.54
N ILE A 386 13.24 -19.48 -7.15
CA ILE A 386 12.67 -19.61 -8.51
C ILE A 386 13.15 -18.43 -9.35
N SER A 387 13.65 -18.70 -10.55
CA SER A 387 14.08 -17.66 -11.49
C SER A 387 13.58 -17.96 -12.90
N GLY A 388 12.74 -17.07 -13.45
CA GLY A 388 12.02 -17.34 -14.69
C GLY A 388 10.95 -18.43 -14.58
N GLY A 389 9.93 -18.37 -15.43
CA GLY A 389 8.80 -19.31 -15.42
C GLY A 389 7.65 -18.87 -14.51
N SER A 390 7.10 -19.80 -13.72
CA SER A 390 5.95 -19.52 -12.83
C SER A 390 5.94 -20.37 -11.56
N LEU A 391 5.37 -19.83 -10.47
CA LEU A 391 5.08 -20.53 -9.23
C LEU A 391 3.58 -20.46 -8.92
N ASN A 392 2.91 -21.60 -8.87
CA ASN A 392 1.53 -21.72 -8.43
C ASN A 392 1.49 -22.45 -7.08
N ILE A 393 1.06 -21.77 -6.01
CA ILE A 393 0.80 -22.38 -4.70
C ILE A 393 -0.71 -22.56 -4.56
N LEU A 394 -1.19 -23.78 -4.77
CA LEU A 394 -2.62 -24.11 -4.68
C LEU A 394 -3.00 -24.57 -3.27
N SER A 395 -2.13 -25.36 -2.63
CA SER A 395 -2.24 -25.78 -1.23
C SER A 395 -0.84 -26.03 -0.65
N GLY A 396 -0.76 -26.44 0.61
CA GLY A 396 0.49 -26.75 1.30
C GLY A 396 0.65 -26.01 2.62
N GLY A 397 1.49 -26.57 3.49
CA GLY A 397 1.87 -25.98 4.77
C GLY A 397 3.37 -25.73 4.80
N PHE A 398 3.78 -24.46 4.81
CA PHE A 398 5.15 -24.11 5.13
C PHE A 398 5.29 -24.20 6.64
N THR A 399 6.16 -25.07 7.13
CA THR A 399 6.38 -25.33 8.57
C THR A 399 7.76 -24.84 8.96
N ARG A 400 7.89 -24.30 10.17
CA ARG A 400 9.10 -23.61 10.61
C ARG A 400 10.02 -24.53 11.43
N SER A 401 11.33 -24.41 11.17
CA SER A 401 12.40 -24.72 12.12
C SER A 401 12.58 -23.54 13.08
N GLU A 402 12.59 -23.78 14.39
CA GLU A 402 12.42 -22.76 15.45
C GLU A 402 13.42 -21.57 15.39
N ASN A 403 14.52 -21.63 14.63
CA ASN A 403 15.61 -20.66 14.69
C ASN A 403 15.81 -19.76 13.46
N LEU A 404 15.08 -19.94 12.35
CA LEU A 404 15.32 -19.17 11.11
C LEU A 404 14.04 -18.71 10.43
N LEU A 405 14.19 -17.68 9.61
CA LEU A 405 13.13 -17.13 8.77
C LEU A 405 12.92 -18.04 7.57
N THR A 406 11.76 -18.67 7.43
CA THR A 406 11.38 -19.40 6.23
C THR A 406 11.07 -18.41 5.09
N LYS A 407 11.75 -18.56 3.95
CA LYS A 407 11.66 -17.66 2.79
C LYS A 407 11.33 -18.42 1.51
N ILE A 408 10.57 -17.74 0.65
CA ILE A 408 10.41 -18.09 -0.76
C ILE A 408 10.94 -16.91 -1.57
N LYS A 409 11.89 -17.17 -2.47
CA LYS A 409 12.45 -16.16 -3.37
C LYS A 409 12.02 -16.47 -4.79
N VAL A 410 11.46 -15.48 -5.46
CA VAL A 410 11.03 -15.58 -6.85
C VAL A 410 11.57 -14.38 -7.61
N SER A 411 12.18 -14.62 -8.76
CA SER A 411 12.70 -13.57 -9.64
C SER A 411 12.18 -13.73 -11.06
N ASN A 412 11.77 -12.63 -11.71
CA ASN A 412 11.32 -12.57 -13.10
C ASN A 412 10.29 -13.67 -13.46
N SER A 413 9.35 -13.96 -12.55
CA SER A 413 8.39 -15.04 -12.71
C SER A 413 6.96 -14.60 -12.39
N VAL A 414 6.00 -15.41 -12.81
CA VAL A 414 4.58 -15.23 -12.43
C VAL A 414 4.28 -16.08 -11.19
N VAL A 415 3.88 -15.45 -10.10
CA VAL A 415 3.46 -16.13 -8.86
C VAL A 415 1.95 -16.05 -8.72
N ILE A 416 1.30 -17.18 -8.48
CA ILE A 416 -0.13 -17.28 -8.19
C ILE A 416 -0.30 -18.04 -6.88
N ILE A 417 -0.98 -17.44 -5.89
CA ILE A 417 -1.34 -18.09 -4.63
C ILE A 417 -2.85 -18.23 -4.56
N GLY A 418 -3.30 -19.47 -4.34
CA GLY A 418 -4.69 -19.85 -4.32
C GLY A 418 -5.28 -20.01 -5.73
N SER A 419 -6.41 -20.71 -5.78
CA SER A 419 -7.19 -20.89 -7.01
C SER A 419 -8.19 -19.76 -7.21
N ALA A 420 -8.54 -19.48 -8.48
CA ALA A 420 -9.69 -18.65 -8.82
C ALA A 420 -11.04 -19.39 -8.64
N ASP A 421 -11.00 -20.72 -8.54
CA ASP A 421 -12.16 -21.58 -8.30
C ASP A 421 -12.39 -21.78 -6.80
N ASP A 422 -13.58 -21.40 -6.32
CA ASP A 422 -13.98 -21.46 -4.90
C ASP A 422 -14.06 -22.91 -4.35
N ALA A 423 -14.03 -23.93 -5.22
CA ALA A 423 -14.09 -25.33 -4.81
C ALA A 423 -12.74 -25.92 -4.37
N VAL A 424 -11.63 -25.20 -4.54
CA VAL A 424 -10.29 -25.67 -4.19
C VAL A 424 -9.93 -25.27 -2.76
N GLU A 425 -9.28 -26.17 -2.01
CA GLU A 425 -8.79 -25.87 -0.67
C GLU A 425 -7.93 -24.59 -0.67
N THR A 426 -8.20 -23.68 0.28
CA THR A 426 -7.46 -22.43 0.37
C THR A 426 -6.08 -22.66 1.00
N PRO A 427 -4.99 -22.11 0.42
CA PRO A 427 -3.66 -22.28 1.00
C PRO A 427 -3.58 -21.65 2.40
N SER A 428 -2.92 -22.35 3.32
CA SER A 428 -2.71 -21.91 4.70
C SER A 428 -1.22 -21.64 4.94
N ILE A 429 -0.84 -20.37 4.86
CA ILE A 429 0.54 -19.90 4.95
C ILE A 429 0.74 -19.27 6.33
N THR A 430 0.97 -20.10 7.34
CA THR A 430 1.03 -19.68 8.76
C THR A 430 2.42 -19.66 9.36
N SER A 431 3.43 -20.19 8.65
CA SER A 431 4.81 -20.21 9.15
C SER A 431 5.84 -19.74 8.12
N LEU A 432 5.40 -19.08 7.05
CA LEU A 432 6.29 -18.37 6.13
C LEU A 432 6.67 -17.01 6.75
N ASP A 433 7.95 -16.64 6.70
CA ASP A 433 8.44 -15.34 7.15
C ASP A 433 8.51 -14.36 5.99
N GLN A 434 8.96 -14.78 4.81
CA GLN A 434 9.15 -13.86 3.69
C GLN A 434 8.74 -14.51 2.37
N LEU A 435 7.98 -13.76 1.57
CA LEU A 435 7.78 -14.03 0.16
C LEU A 435 8.40 -12.87 -0.61
N GLU A 436 9.54 -13.10 -1.25
CA GLU A 436 10.26 -12.10 -2.02
C GLU A 436 10.01 -12.34 -3.51
N VAL A 437 9.47 -11.34 -4.19
CA VAL A 437 9.20 -11.34 -5.62
C VAL A 437 9.93 -10.15 -6.23
N ASP A 438 10.95 -10.44 -7.04
CA ASP A 438 11.78 -9.45 -7.73
C ASP A 438 11.55 -9.53 -9.24
N GLY A 439 10.85 -8.54 -9.78
CA GLY A 439 10.31 -8.56 -11.15
C GLY A 439 9.16 -9.56 -11.37
N GLY A 440 8.42 -9.38 -12.46
CA GLY A 440 7.29 -10.23 -12.82
C GLY A 440 5.97 -9.81 -12.16
N SER A 441 5.18 -10.77 -11.68
CA SER A 441 3.87 -10.48 -11.06
C SER A 441 3.48 -11.48 -9.97
N LEU A 442 2.84 -10.99 -8.91
CA LEU A 442 2.24 -11.80 -7.84
C LEU A 442 0.72 -11.62 -7.84
N THR A 443 -0.04 -12.71 -7.90
CA THR A 443 -1.50 -12.70 -7.74
C THR A 443 -1.91 -13.57 -6.57
N ILE A 444 -2.62 -13.00 -5.60
CA ILE A 444 -3.18 -13.71 -4.44
C ILE A 444 -4.70 -13.78 -4.61
N ASN A 445 -5.20 -14.94 -5.02
CA ASN A 445 -6.62 -15.17 -5.23
C ASN A 445 -7.35 -15.55 -3.94
N SER A 446 -6.73 -16.36 -3.09
CA SER A 446 -7.28 -16.85 -1.83
C SER A 446 -6.16 -17.29 -0.88
N GLY A 447 -6.51 -17.55 0.38
CA GLY A 447 -5.58 -18.08 1.39
C GLY A 447 -5.69 -17.40 2.75
N THR A 448 -5.15 -18.05 3.77
CA THR A 448 -4.96 -17.48 5.10
C THR A 448 -3.48 -17.29 5.36
N PHE A 449 -3.08 -16.04 5.60
CA PHE A 449 -1.72 -15.61 5.91
C PHE A 449 -1.74 -15.12 7.34
N SER A 450 -1.13 -15.84 8.27
CA SER A 450 -1.17 -15.44 9.67
C SER A 450 0.15 -15.66 10.38
N LYS A 451 0.53 -14.72 11.24
CA LYS A 451 1.74 -14.84 12.06
C LYS A 451 1.57 -14.14 13.40
N SER A 452 2.16 -14.71 14.46
CA SER A 452 2.15 -14.08 15.79
C SER A 452 3.03 -12.83 15.84
N ALA A 453 2.64 -11.87 16.68
CA ALA A 453 3.26 -10.53 16.75
C ALA A 453 4.75 -10.54 17.19
N ASP A 454 5.22 -11.59 17.87
CA ASP A 454 6.54 -11.65 18.50
C ASP A 454 7.68 -12.15 17.58
N THR A 455 7.41 -12.44 16.31
CA THR A 455 8.39 -13.03 15.37
C THR A 455 8.46 -12.24 14.06
N PRO A 456 9.57 -12.29 13.31
CA PRO A 456 9.78 -11.37 12.21
C PRO A 456 8.68 -11.48 11.15
N LEU A 457 8.04 -10.34 10.91
CA LEU A 457 7.02 -9.98 9.94
C LEU A 457 6.84 -11.00 8.81
N PHE A 458 5.62 -11.52 8.59
CA PHE A 458 5.30 -12.10 7.28
C PHE A 458 5.37 -10.95 6.26
N LYS A 459 6.38 -10.94 5.39
CA LYS A 459 6.61 -9.81 4.49
C LYS A 459 6.57 -10.28 3.04
N ILE A 460 5.57 -9.80 2.29
CA ILE A 460 5.60 -9.86 0.83
C ILE A 460 6.43 -8.67 0.37
N THR A 461 7.62 -8.93 -0.18
CA THR A 461 8.46 -7.87 -0.78
C THR A 461 8.32 -7.96 -2.29
N GLY A 462 7.86 -6.88 -2.92
CA GLY A 462 7.80 -6.76 -4.37
C GLY A 462 8.74 -5.66 -4.84
N ASP A 463 9.80 -5.99 -5.59
CA ASP A 463 10.61 -5.00 -6.30
C ASP A 463 10.33 -5.12 -7.80
N GLU A 464 10.12 -4.01 -8.52
CA GLU A 464 9.77 -4.03 -9.96
C GLU A 464 8.57 -4.95 -10.30
N THR A 465 7.63 -5.12 -9.36
CA THR A 465 6.59 -6.17 -9.39
C THR A 465 5.18 -5.59 -9.46
N THR A 466 4.29 -6.29 -10.18
CA THR A 466 2.84 -6.08 -10.11
C THR A 466 2.21 -7.05 -9.11
N VAL A 467 1.61 -6.54 -8.03
CA VAL A 467 0.93 -7.34 -6.99
C VAL A 467 -0.58 -7.15 -7.10
N ASN A 468 -1.33 -8.23 -7.31
CA ASN A 468 -2.79 -8.24 -7.40
C ASN A 468 -3.38 -9.09 -6.26
N ILE A 469 -4.33 -8.56 -5.49
CA ILE A 469 -4.93 -9.26 -4.35
C ILE A 469 -6.45 -9.27 -4.46
N GLY A 470 -7.05 -10.45 -4.26
CA GLY A 470 -8.50 -10.62 -4.16
C GLY A 470 -9.22 -10.50 -5.50
N GLN A 471 -8.56 -10.89 -6.58
CA GLN A 471 -9.11 -10.90 -7.95
C GLN A 471 -10.16 -12.01 -8.19
N SER A 472 -10.30 -12.93 -7.23
CA SER A 472 -11.26 -14.04 -7.28
C SER A 472 -12.52 -13.75 -6.45
N ASN A 473 -13.44 -14.72 -6.35
CA ASN A 473 -14.59 -14.63 -5.45
C ASN A 473 -14.22 -14.85 -3.97
N SER A 474 -13.13 -15.57 -3.72
CA SER A 474 -12.59 -15.81 -2.39
C SER A 474 -11.93 -14.56 -1.81
N VAL A 475 -11.94 -14.41 -0.49
CA VAL A 475 -11.40 -13.25 0.21
C VAL A 475 -10.11 -13.65 0.95
N PRO A 476 -8.92 -13.27 0.46
CA PRO A 476 -7.67 -13.50 1.18
C PRO A 476 -7.71 -12.89 2.59
N GLN A 477 -7.19 -13.62 3.58
CA GLN A 477 -7.14 -13.18 4.98
C GLN A 477 -5.68 -12.99 5.40
N PHE A 478 -5.33 -11.81 5.89
CA PHE A 478 -4.01 -11.46 6.38
C PHE A 478 -4.10 -11.04 7.85
N THR A 479 -3.39 -11.74 8.73
CA THR A 479 -3.28 -11.42 10.16
C THR A 479 -1.81 -11.45 10.56
N CYS A 480 -1.11 -10.34 10.36
CA CYS A 480 0.32 -10.24 10.62
C CYS A 480 0.76 -8.79 10.88
N PRO A 481 1.95 -8.56 11.48
CA PRO A 481 2.36 -7.22 11.86
C PRO A 481 2.71 -6.29 10.69
N GLN A 482 3.17 -6.83 9.56
CA GLN A 482 3.25 -6.19 8.24
C GLN A 482 2.74 -7.23 7.24
N VAL A 483 2.20 -6.82 6.09
CA VAL A 483 1.71 -7.73 5.05
C VAL A 483 2.51 -7.53 3.77
N ILE A 484 2.58 -6.30 3.27
CA ILE A 484 3.16 -5.97 1.96
C ILE A 484 4.17 -4.84 2.12
N ASP A 485 5.30 -4.98 1.44
CA ASP A 485 6.27 -3.93 1.17
C ASP A 485 6.58 -3.92 -0.33
N ILE A 486 6.13 -2.89 -1.04
CA ILE A 486 6.32 -2.78 -2.48
C ILE A 486 7.24 -1.62 -2.82
N ASN A 487 8.33 -1.90 -3.53
CA ASN A 487 9.22 -0.90 -4.08
C ASN A 487 9.12 -0.96 -5.60
N LEU A 488 9.04 0.20 -6.26
CA LEU A 488 9.02 0.31 -7.73
C LEU A 488 8.01 -0.67 -8.38
N GLY A 489 6.72 -0.35 -8.46
CA GLY A 489 5.77 -1.29 -9.06
C GLY A 489 4.32 -0.85 -8.99
N SER A 490 3.41 -1.81 -8.90
CA SER A 490 2.00 -1.52 -8.65
C SER A 490 1.35 -2.55 -7.73
N LEU A 491 0.49 -2.08 -6.83
CA LEU A 491 -0.32 -2.88 -5.92
C LEU A 491 -1.81 -2.62 -6.22
N ASP A 492 -2.54 -3.66 -6.60
CA ASP A 492 -4.00 -3.63 -6.78
C ASP A 492 -4.70 -4.56 -5.80
N ILE A 493 -5.45 -3.99 -4.84
CA ILE A 493 -6.23 -4.72 -3.85
C ILE A 493 -7.71 -4.55 -4.17
N GLN A 494 -8.32 -5.58 -4.73
CA GLN A 494 -9.77 -5.60 -4.90
C GLN A 494 -10.47 -6.08 -3.63
N LYS A 495 -10.08 -7.25 -3.10
CA LYS A 495 -10.69 -7.85 -1.90
C LYS A 495 -9.63 -8.33 -0.94
N GLY A 496 -9.97 -8.36 0.34
CA GLY A 496 -9.12 -8.93 1.38
C GLY A 496 -9.49 -8.42 2.76
N THR A 497 -9.14 -9.19 3.77
CA THR A 497 -9.19 -8.77 5.17
C THR A 497 -7.78 -8.65 5.69
N PHE A 498 -7.38 -7.46 6.12
CA PHE A 498 -6.04 -7.15 6.61
C PHE A 498 -6.11 -6.73 8.06
N ASN A 499 -5.60 -7.56 8.96
CA ASN A 499 -5.56 -7.33 10.40
C ASN A 499 -4.11 -7.15 10.85
N GLY A 500 -3.70 -5.90 11.01
CA GLY A 500 -2.39 -5.53 11.52
C GLY A 500 -2.27 -5.85 13.00
N THR A 501 -1.24 -6.61 13.38
CA THR A 501 -0.98 -6.98 14.79
C THR A 501 0.11 -6.13 15.44
N SER A 502 0.60 -5.08 14.77
CA SER A 502 1.63 -4.16 15.26
C SER A 502 1.06 -2.76 15.48
N ASP A 503 1.56 -2.08 16.51
CA ASP A 503 1.24 -0.68 16.79
C ASP A 503 2.22 0.31 16.14
N ILE A 504 3.30 -0.18 15.52
CA ILE A 504 4.41 0.65 15.01
C ILE A 504 4.82 0.34 13.56
N ILE A 505 4.38 -0.79 13.00
CA ILE A 505 4.71 -1.18 11.63
C ILE A 505 3.45 -1.10 10.79
N PRO A 506 3.48 -0.39 9.64
CA PRO A 506 2.35 -0.36 8.72
C PRO A 506 2.00 -1.75 8.17
N ILE A 507 0.70 -2.03 7.98
CA ILE A 507 0.25 -3.24 7.27
C ILE A 507 0.83 -3.25 5.84
N ILE A 508 0.81 -2.11 5.16
CA ILE A 508 1.33 -1.92 3.81
C ILE A 508 2.34 -0.77 3.82
N THR A 509 3.55 -1.04 3.32
CA THR A 509 4.51 -0.01 2.94
C THR A 509 4.69 -0.01 1.43
N SER A 510 4.88 1.19 0.87
CA SER A 510 5.09 1.35 -0.56
C SER A 510 6.08 2.48 -0.83
N SER A 511 7.07 2.22 -1.68
CA SER A 511 7.96 3.23 -2.22
C SER A 511 7.90 3.30 -3.74
N ASN A 512 7.71 4.51 -4.30
CA ASN A 512 7.70 4.77 -5.74
C ASN A 512 6.78 3.85 -6.56
N SER A 513 5.62 3.47 -6.00
CA SER A 513 4.69 2.51 -6.60
C SER A 513 3.30 3.09 -6.78
N VAL A 514 2.53 2.53 -7.73
CA VAL A 514 1.11 2.87 -7.93
C VAL A 514 0.25 1.96 -7.07
N ILE A 515 -0.65 2.52 -6.27
CA ILE A 515 -1.51 1.72 -5.38
C ILE A 515 -2.98 1.96 -5.73
N ASN A 516 -3.73 0.89 -5.91
CA ASN A 516 -5.16 0.87 -6.17
C ASN A 516 -5.84 0.00 -5.10
N ILE A 517 -6.86 0.52 -4.42
CA ILE A 517 -7.59 -0.20 -3.37
C ILE A 517 -9.09 -0.08 -3.61
N GLY A 518 -9.79 -1.22 -3.58
CA GLY A 518 -11.25 -1.31 -3.73
C GLY A 518 -11.74 -1.10 -5.16
N VAL A 519 -10.86 -1.12 -6.15
CA VAL A 519 -11.24 -0.78 -7.52
C VAL A 519 -12.27 -1.77 -8.09
N GLY A 520 -13.34 -1.25 -8.69
CA GLY A 520 -14.40 -2.08 -9.29
C GLY A 520 -15.56 -2.45 -8.34
N GLY A 521 -15.73 -1.70 -7.24
CA GLY A 521 -16.85 -1.87 -6.31
C GLY A 521 -16.65 -2.98 -5.26
N SER A 522 -15.41 -3.38 -5.02
CA SER A 522 -15.04 -4.34 -4.01
C SER A 522 -14.68 -3.65 -2.69
N ASN A 523 -14.98 -4.27 -1.54
CA ASN A 523 -14.82 -3.61 -0.24
C ASN A 523 -13.79 -4.35 0.63
N PRO A 524 -12.48 -4.08 0.44
CA PRO A 524 -11.45 -4.64 1.32
C PRO A 524 -11.57 -4.04 2.72
N THR A 525 -11.22 -4.81 3.75
CA THR A 525 -11.29 -4.38 5.15
C THR A 525 -9.90 -4.36 5.77
N PHE A 526 -9.53 -3.24 6.40
CA PHE A 526 -8.27 -3.02 7.07
C PHE A 526 -8.50 -2.65 8.53
N THR A 527 -7.92 -3.43 9.45
CA THR A 527 -7.93 -3.16 10.88
C THR A 527 -6.49 -3.08 11.38
N GLY A 528 -6.06 -1.92 11.88
CA GLY A 528 -4.69 -1.75 12.38
C GLY A 528 -4.40 -0.33 12.84
N VAL A 529 -3.30 -0.15 13.57
CA VAL A 529 -2.86 1.16 14.07
C VAL A 529 -2.27 2.04 12.97
N GLN A 530 -1.49 1.43 12.07
CA GLN A 530 -0.99 2.06 10.86
C GLN A 530 -1.26 1.10 9.69
N ILE A 531 -2.08 1.53 8.74
CA ILE A 531 -2.55 0.67 7.64
C ILE A 531 -1.65 0.83 6.43
N LEU A 532 -1.35 2.07 6.03
CA LEU A 532 -0.66 2.34 4.77
C LEU A 532 0.35 3.47 4.90
N THR A 533 1.59 3.21 4.48
CA THR A 533 2.63 4.22 4.33
C THR A 533 3.11 4.25 2.88
N VAL A 534 2.96 5.39 2.21
CA VAL A 534 3.40 5.61 0.82
C VAL A 534 4.49 6.67 0.78
N VAL A 535 5.62 6.38 0.14
CA VAL A 535 6.74 7.32 -0.02
C VAL A 535 7.15 7.36 -1.48
N ASN A 536 6.96 8.49 -2.15
CA ASN A 536 7.39 8.68 -3.54
C ASN A 536 8.48 9.75 -3.66
N ASP A 537 9.21 9.72 -4.77
CA ASP A 537 10.10 10.80 -5.19
C ASP A 537 9.28 12.05 -5.54
N GLU A 538 9.67 13.19 -4.97
CA GLU A 538 9.11 14.52 -5.23
C GLU A 538 9.03 14.84 -6.73
N GLN A 539 10.00 14.36 -7.52
CA GLN A 539 10.05 14.62 -8.96
C GLN A 539 9.10 13.73 -9.78
N SER A 540 8.55 12.67 -9.19
CA SER A 540 7.67 11.73 -9.90
C SER A 540 6.57 11.16 -8.99
N PRO A 541 5.63 11.99 -8.52
CA PRO A 541 4.55 11.53 -7.65
C PRO A 541 3.78 10.38 -8.29
N LYS A 542 3.59 9.29 -7.55
CA LYS A 542 2.80 8.13 -7.97
C LYS A 542 1.41 8.19 -7.35
N GLN A 543 0.48 7.51 -8.00
CA GLN A 543 -0.92 7.53 -7.61
C GLN A 543 -1.19 6.58 -6.42
N LEU A 544 -1.93 7.07 -5.44
CA LEU A 544 -2.66 6.27 -4.45
C LEU A 544 -4.16 6.46 -4.71
N HIS A 545 -4.83 5.45 -5.22
CA HIS A 545 -6.26 5.47 -5.50
C HIS A 545 -7.01 4.54 -4.54
N ILE A 546 -7.91 5.10 -3.73
CA ILE A 546 -8.79 4.37 -2.83
C ILE A 546 -10.22 4.57 -3.32
N GLU A 547 -10.80 3.58 -4.01
CA GLU A 547 -12.16 3.65 -4.53
C GLU A 547 -13.21 3.28 -3.46
N SER A 548 -12.93 2.24 -2.66
CA SER A 548 -13.77 1.72 -1.58
C SER A 548 -12.95 0.92 -0.56
N GLY A 549 -13.54 0.62 0.59
CA GLY A 549 -12.91 -0.13 1.68
C GLY A 549 -13.41 0.29 3.05
N THR A 550 -13.14 -0.51 4.07
CA THR A 550 -13.35 -0.16 5.48
C THR A 550 -12.01 -0.10 6.20
N TYR A 551 -11.71 1.02 6.85
CA TYR A 551 -10.44 1.28 7.54
C TYR A 551 -10.76 1.61 9.00
N THR A 552 -10.40 0.71 9.91
CA THR A 552 -10.76 0.80 11.33
C THR A 552 -9.54 0.70 12.23
N LEU A 553 -9.50 1.54 13.25
CA LEU A 553 -8.58 1.35 14.38
C LEU A 553 -9.06 0.14 15.22
N PRO A 554 -8.16 -0.72 15.75
CA PRO A 554 -8.56 -1.78 16.67
C PRO A 554 -9.24 -1.24 17.94
N ASP A 555 -10.31 -1.90 18.40
CA ASP A 555 -11.17 -1.44 19.52
C ASP A 555 -10.40 -1.11 20.83
N GLU A 556 -9.26 -1.75 21.06
CA GLU A 556 -8.44 -1.56 22.28
C GLU A 556 -7.21 -0.65 22.07
N SER A 557 -7.04 -0.02 20.90
CA SER A 557 -5.87 0.82 20.65
C SER A 557 -6.02 2.23 21.23
N GLU A 558 -4.99 2.68 21.96
CA GLU A 558 -4.84 4.08 22.42
C GLU A 558 -3.93 4.90 21.49
N SER A 559 -3.61 4.40 20.30
CA SER A 559 -2.66 5.06 19.40
C SER A 559 -3.20 6.39 18.87
N THR A 560 -2.31 7.36 18.70
CA THR A 560 -2.58 8.66 18.06
C THR A 560 -1.93 8.77 16.67
N GLN A 561 -1.45 7.65 16.12
CA GLN A 561 -0.80 7.64 14.80
C GLN A 561 -1.82 7.74 13.65
N PHE A 562 -1.39 8.27 12.51
CA PHE A 562 -2.22 8.29 11.31
C PHE A 562 -2.39 6.87 10.74
N LEU A 563 -3.63 6.50 10.39
CA LEU A 563 -3.89 5.23 9.70
C LEU A 563 -3.18 5.17 8.34
N ILE A 564 -3.09 6.30 7.64
CA ILE A 564 -2.46 6.45 6.33
C ILE A 564 -1.47 7.62 6.36
N THR A 565 -0.23 7.38 5.95
CA THR A 565 0.76 8.44 5.71
C THR A 565 1.23 8.37 4.26
N ALA A 566 1.29 9.51 3.57
CA ALA A 566 1.66 9.57 2.16
C ALA A 566 2.55 10.78 1.84
N ASP A 567 3.78 10.53 1.40
CA ASP A 567 4.71 11.58 1.01
C ASP A 567 4.86 11.62 -0.52
N TYR A 568 4.67 12.82 -1.09
CA TYR A 568 4.74 13.13 -2.51
C TYR A 568 3.86 12.22 -3.38
N ALA A 569 2.63 11.91 -2.93
CA ALA A 569 1.69 11.08 -3.67
C ALA A 569 0.56 11.89 -4.31
N ALA A 570 0.04 11.40 -5.44
CA ALA A 570 -1.23 11.86 -6.01
C ALA A 570 -2.36 10.97 -5.45
N ILE A 571 -2.97 11.41 -4.36
CA ILE A 571 -3.98 10.66 -3.61
C ILE A 571 -5.37 10.98 -4.15
N GLN A 572 -6.16 9.96 -4.44
CA GLN A 572 -7.56 10.07 -4.81
C GLN A 572 -8.40 9.13 -3.96
N ILE A 573 -9.33 9.68 -3.18
CA ILE A 573 -10.22 8.94 -2.29
C ILE A 573 -11.67 9.09 -2.76
N GLY A 574 -12.31 7.94 -2.98
CA GLY A 574 -13.73 7.80 -3.31
C GLY A 574 -14.03 7.53 -4.78
N GLY A 575 -14.95 6.58 -5.01
CA GLY A 575 -15.60 6.30 -6.30
C GLY A 575 -17.12 6.51 -6.30
N TYR A 576 -17.78 6.10 -7.39
CA TYR A 576 -19.21 6.32 -7.62
C TYR A 576 -20.14 5.25 -7.02
N SER A 577 -19.63 4.09 -6.59
CA SER A 577 -20.44 2.92 -6.25
C SER A 577 -20.60 2.67 -4.73
N SER A 578 -19.52 2.80 -3.96
CA SER A 578 -19.53 2.69 -2.49
C SER A 578 -18.42 3.55 -1.87
N PRO A 579 -18.72 4.46 -0.93
CA PRO A 579 -17.69 5.30 -0.33
C PRO A 579 -16.76 4.47 0.58
N PRO A 580 -15.43 4.67 0.55
CA PRO A 580 -14.53 4.20 1.59
C PRO A 580 -14.93 4.81 2.94
N GLN A 581 -14.86 3.97 3.97
CA GLN A 581 -15.23 4.31 5.34
C GLN A 581 -13.99 4.28 6.22
N PHE A 582 -13.65 5.42 6.80
CA PHE A 582 -12.56 5.57 7.76
C PHE A 582 -13.17 5.82 9.13
N THR A 583 -13.01 4.88 10.05
CA THR A 583 -13.54 4.98 11.42
C THR A 583 -12.39 4.94 12.41
N SER A 584 -12.19 6.02 13.16
CA SER A 584 -11.14 6.12 14.17
C SER A 584 -11.62 6.91 15.38
N SER A 585 -11.61 6.30 16.57
CA SER A 585 -12.07 6.93 17.80
C SER A 585 -11.06 7.95 18.36
N LEU A 586 -9.76 7.70 18.22
CA LEU A 586 -8.70 8.48 18.87
C LEU A 586 -7.65 9.03 17.88
N SER A 587 -7.41 8.34 16.77
CA SER A 587 -6.30 8.67 15.86
C SER A 587 -6.77 9.43 14.63
N PRO A 588 -5.96 10.33 14.07
CA PRO A 588 -6.23 10.90 12.76
C PRO A 588 -6.13 9.83 11.66
N VAL A 589 -6.74 10.06 10.51
CA VAL A 589 -6.83 9.06 9.43
C VAL A 589 -5.71 9.22 8.42
N LEU A 590 -5.50 10.43 7.92
CA LEU A 590 -4.58 10.68 6.79
C LEU A 590 -3.62 11.84 7.07
N ALA A 591 -2.33 11.60 6.91
CA ALA A 591 -1.32 12.65 6.78
C ALA A 591 -0.69 12.61 5.38
N THR A 592 -0.54 13.76 4.74
CA THR A 592 0.18 13.86 3.46
C THR A 592 1.09 15.07 3.37
N THR A 593 2.27 14.88 2.77
CA THR A 593 3.25 15.95 2.52
C THR A 593 3.57 16.02 1.03
N GLY A 594 3.40 17.16 0.39
CA GLY A 594 3.59 17.29 -1.06
C GLY A 594 2.48 16.59 -1.88
N GLY A 595 2.59 16.67 -3.21
CA GLY A 595 1.65 16.01 -4.12
C GLY A 595 0.26 16.66 -4.13
N SER A 596 -0.78 15.83 -4.29
CA SER A 596 -2.18 16.28 -4.35
C SER A 596 -3.12 15.30 -3.65
N LEU A 597 -4.17 15.79 -3.02
CA LEU A 597 -5.23 15.00 -2.38
C LEU A 597 -6.59 15.37 -2.95
N ILE A 598 -7.28 14.42 -3.56
CA ILE A 598 -8.66 14.58 -4.06
C ILE A 598 -9.59 13.70 -3.22
N VAL A 599 -10.57 14.32 -2.56
CA VAL A 599 -11.61 13.62 -1.78
C VAL A 599 -12.96 13.83 -2.47
N ASN A 600 -13.42 12.81 -3.20
CA ASN A 600 -14.66 12.86 -3.95
C ASN A 600 -15.84 12.33 -3.14
N ASN A 601 -15.72 11.13 -2.57
CA ASN A 601 -16.81 10.43 -1.89
C ASN A 601 -16.23 9.53 -0.82
N ALA A 602 -16.29 9.91 0.45
CA ALA A 602 -15.74 9.13 1.55
C ALA A 602 -16.49 9.46 2.84
N ILE A 603 -16.48 8.53 3.79
CA ILE A 603 -17.06 8.74 5.13
C ILE A 603 -15.91 8.69 6.13
N PHE A 604 -15.62 9.82 6.76
CA PHE A 604 -14.66 9.95 7.86
C PHE A 604 -15.44 10.08 9.17
N SER A 605 -15.28 9.14 10.09
CA SER A 605 -15.97 9.15 11.39
C SER A 605 -14.97 9.04 12.52
N GLY A 606 -15.07 9.93 13.51
CA GLY A 606 -14.19 9.90 14.66
C GLY A 606 -14.46 10.96 15.71
N SER A 607 -13.83 10.79 16.87
CA SER A 607 -13.95 11.69 18.02
C SER A 607 -12.63 12.37 18.40
N SER A 608 -11.63 12.32 17.52
CA SER A 608 -10.33 12.96 17.76
C SER A 608 -10.45 14.50 17.84
N GLU A 609 -9.68 15.08 18.76
CA GLU A 609 -9.47 16.54 18.86
C GLU A 609 -8.44 17.03 17.81
N GLU A 610 -7.77 16.12 17.12
CA GLU A 610 -6.90 16.42 15.98
C GLU A 610 -7.67 16.32 14.65
N SER A 611 -7.15 16.96 13.61
CA SER A 611 -7.77 16.90 12.29
C SER A 611 -7.64 15.51 11.68
N ILE A 612 -8.77 14.93 11.26
CA ILE A 612 -8.79 13.57 10.70
C ILE A 612 -7.97 13.47 9.41
N ILE A 613 -7.85 14.58 8.66
CA ILE A 613 -6.88 14.75 7.57
C ILE A 613 -5.93 15.91 7.89
N THR A 614 -4.63 15.69 7.77
CA THR A 614 -3.60 16.74 7.87
C THR A 614 -2.75 16.75 6.60
N THR A 615 -2.52 17.93 6.04
CA THR A 615 -1.74 18.08 4.80
C THR A 615 -0.73 19.21 4.91
N THR A 616 0.46 19.02 4.34
CA THR A 616 1.52 20.02 4.27
C THR A 616 2.02 20.14 2.83
N SER A 617 2.14 21.35 2.30
CA SER A 617 2.59 21.63 0.92
C SER A 617 1.83 20.81 -0.15
N THR A 618 0.55 20.53 0.08
CA THR A 618 -0.29 19.65 -0.75
C THR A 618 -1.41 20.47 -1.40
N VAL A 619 -1.80 20.13 -2.64
CA VAL A 619 -3.03 20.64 -3.26
C VAL A 619 -4.18 19.72 -2.88
N VAL A 620 -5.12 20.21 -2.08
CA VAL A 620 -6.29 19.46 -1.58
C VAL A 620 -7.53 19.92 -2.35
N THR A 621 -8.29 18.97 -2.91
CA THR A 621 -9.58 19.22 -3.56
C THR A 621 -10.64 18.36 -2.90
N VAL A 622 -11.74 18.99 -2.49
CA VAL A 622 -12.85 18.32 -1.79
C VAL A 622 -14.17 18.54 -2.53
N GLY A 623 -14.96 17.49 -2.71
CA GLY A 623 -16.35 17.60 -3.17
C GLY A 623 -16.55 17.66 -4.69
N ASN A 624 -15.68 17.02 -5.48
CA ASN A 624 -15.80 16.97 -6.95
C ASN A 624 -16.84 15.92 -7.40
N GLY A 625 -18.13 16.31 -7.38
CA GLY A 625 -19.25 15.54 -7.93
C GLY A 625 -20.06 14.71 -6.92
N VAL A 626 -19.53 14.45 -5.73
CA VAL A 626 -20.23 13.82 -4.59
C VAL A 626 -19.80 14.53 -3.30
N THR A 627 -20.64 14.53 -2.26
CA THR A 627 -20.32 15.16 -0.97
C THR A 627 -19.61 14.16 -0.04
N PRO A 628 -18.33 14.36 0.31
CA PRO A 628 -17.72 13.61 1.38
C PRO A 628 -18.35 13.95 2.74
N GLN A 629 -18.41 12.94 3.61
CA GLN A 629 -19.00 13.03 4.95
C GLN A 629 -17.90 13.06 6.01
N PHE A 630 -17.87 14.12 6.83
CA PHE A 630 -16.97 14.27 7.96
C PHE A 630 -17.79 14.28 9.25
N ASN A 631 -17.85 13.12 9.90
CA ASN A 631 -18.50 12.90 11.19
C ASN A 631 -17.45 12.99 12.30
N CYS A 632 -16.77 14.14 12.41
CA CYS A 632 -15.74 14.41 13.40
C CYS A 632 -15.65 15.90 13.75
N PRO A 633 -15.09 16.26 14.93
CA PRO A 633 -14.94 17.67 15.33
C PRO A 633 -13.97 18.46 14.43
N PHE A 634 -12.90 17.83 13.93
CA PHE A 634 -11.91 18.46 13.05
C PHE A 634 -11.73 17.62 11.77
N ALA A 635 -12.17 18.16 10.62
CA ALA A 635 -12.08 17.46 9.34
C ALA A 635 -10.68 17.52 8.73
N LEU A 636 -10.13 18.73 8.66
CA LEU A 636 -9.01 18.99 7.78
C LEU A 636 -8.12 20.09 8.36
N SER A 637 -6.81 19.82 8.35
CA SER A 637 -5.76 20.80 8.59
C SER A 637 -4.85 20.89 7.35
N THR A 638 -4.62 22.10 6.84
CA THR A 638 -3.76 22.33 5.66
C THR A 638 -2.70 23.39 5.95
N GLN A 639 -1.46 23.17 5.50
CA GLN A 639 -0.35 24.10 5.67
C GLN A 639 0.47 24.28 4.38
N PHE A 640 0.86 25.51 4.02
CA PHE A 640 1.72 25.84 2.85
C PHE A 640 1.25 25.34 1.47
N GLY A 641 -0.03 24.97 1.34
CA GLY A 641 -0.58 24.32 0.15
C GLY A 641 -1.72 25.12 -0.48
N ARG A 642 -2.67 24.39 -1.07
CA ARG A 642 -3.92 24.94 -1.59
C ARG A 642 -5.09 24.04 -1.19
N LEU A 643 -6.23 24.62 -0.84
CA LEU A 643 -7.47 23.93 -0.53
C LEU A 643 -8.60 24.42 -1.44
N ASP A 644 -9.09 23.56 -2.32
CA ASP A 644 -10.25 23.80 -3.18
C ASP A 644 -11.48 23.04 -2.65
N ILE A 645 -12.55 23.75 -2.31
CA ILE A 645 -13.85 23.16 -1.93
C ILE A 645 -14.84 23.38 -3.09
N LEU A 646 -15.26 22.30 -3.74
CA LEU A 646 -16.03 22.32 -4.99
C LEU A 646 -17.53 21.99 -4.79
N ASP A 647 -18.27 21.88 -5.89
CA ASP A 647 -19.74 21.88 -6.07
C ASP A 647 -20.61 21.13 -5.04
N GLN A 648 -20.12 20.05 -4.45
CA GLN A 648 -20.88 19.25 -3.47
C GLN A 648 -20.40 19.44 -2.02
N GLY A 649 -19.41 20.31 -1.81
CA GLY A 649 -18.98 20.83 -0.52
C GLY A 649 -18.56 19.74 0.47
N LEU A 650 -19.00 19.96 1.71
CA LEU A 650 -18.75 19.12 2.87
C LEU A 650 -20.08 18.90 3.58
N SER A 651 -20.33 17.68 4.04
CA SER A 651 -21.44 17.37 4.97
C SER A 651 -20.92 16.56 6.14
N GLY A 652 -21.70 16.51 7.22
CA GLY A 652 -21.37 15.73 8.41
C GLY A 652 -22.58 15.69 9.34
N ASP A 653 -22.67 14.67 10.19
CA ASP A 653 -23.72 14.53 11.21
C ASP A 653 -23.37 15.32 12.49
N GLN A 654 -22.14 15.84 12.57
CA GLN A 654 -21.63 16.67 13.67
C GLN A 654 -21.14 18.01 13.15
N GLN A 655 -21.00 18.97 14.05
CA GLN A 655 -20.34 20.24 13.77
C GLN A 655 -18.84 19.99 13.60
N THR A 656 -18.29 20.45 12.47
CA THR A 656 -16.90 20.17 12.07
C THR A 656 -16.10 21.44 11.80
N LYS A 657 -14.81 21.43 12.13
CA LYS A 657 -13.86 22.53 11.90
C LYS A 657 -12.85 22.21 10.80
N ILE A 658 -12.41 23.25 10.09
CA ILE A 658 -11.31 23.21 9.13
C ILE A 658 -10.25 24.22 9.58
N LYS A 659 -8.98 23.82 9.56
CA LYS A 659 -7.83 24.68 9.87
C LYS A 659 -6.96 24.84 8.64
N THR A 660 -6.54 26.07 8.36
CA THR A 660 -5.64 26.37 7.25
C THR A 660 -4.59 27.37 7.74
N SER A 661 -3.32 27.14 7.38
CA SER A 661 -2.21 28.05 7.70
C SER A 661 -1.32 28.27 6.49
N GLU A 662 -1.04 29.52 6.13
CA GLU A 662 -0.22 29.88 4.97
C GLU A 662 -0.68 29.16 3.68
N THR A 663 -2.00 29.00 3.52
CA THR A 663 -2.62 28.18 2.49
C THR A 663 -3.54 29.03 1.63
N GLU A 664 -3.56 28.76 0.32
CA GLU A 664 -4.57 29.34 -0.58
C GLU A 664 -5.87 28.53 -0.49
N VAL A 665 -6.96 29.13 -0.03
CA VAL A 665 -8.27 28.49 0.05
C VAL A 665 -9.17 29.06 -1.05
N SER A 666 -9.79 28.20 -1.84
CA SER A 666 -10.82 28.57 -2.82
C SER A 666 -12.10 27.79 -2.56
N ILE A 667 -13.21 28.50 -2.36
CA ILE A 667 -14.54 27.91 -2.19
C ILE A 667 -15.38 28.23 -3.42
N GLY A 668 -15.72 27.19 -4.18
CA GLY A 668 -16.24 27.28 -5.55
C GLY A 668 -15.13 27.54 -6.58
N THR A 669 -15.48 27.52 -7.87
CA THR A 669 -14.53 27.80 -8.96
C THR A 669 -14.90 29.08 -9.70
N PRO A 670 -13.92 29.91 -10.11
CA PRO A 670 -14.19 31.15 -10.84
C PRO A 670 -14.69 30.90 -12.28
N GLU A 671 -14.36 29.74 -12.87
CA GLU A 671 -14.65 29.40 -14.27
C GLU A 671 -15.98 28.66 -14.48
N SER A 672 -16.70 28.27 -13.41
CA SER A 672 -17.92 27.50 -13.58
C SER A 672 -19.06 28.34 -14.17
N THR A 673 -19.43 28.02 -15.41
CA THR A 673 -20.70 28.45 -16.03
C THR A 673 -21.89 27.64 -15.51
N GLN A 674 -21.65 26.59 -14.70
CA GLN A 674 -22.68 25.76 -14.08
C GLN A 674 -22.90 26.19 -12.63
N VAL A 675 -24.11 26.66 -12.36
CA VAL A 675 -24.60 27.17 -11.06
C VAL A 675 -24.77 26.02 -10.05
N GLN A 676 -23.71 25.28 -9.73
CA GLN A 676 -23.70 24.39 -8.58
C GLN A 676 -22.89 25.07 -7.48
N SER A 677 -23.59 25.83 -6.64
CA SER A 677 -22.99 26.44 -5.46
C SER A 677 -22.70 25.36 -4.42
N PRO A 678 -21.47 25.27 -3.88
CA PRO A 678 -21.17 24.34 -2.80
C PRO A 678 -22.13 24.59 -1.64
N THR A 679 -22.86 23.55 -1.25
CA THR A 679 -23.63 23.59 0.00
C THR A 679 -22.73 23.06 1.09
N ILE A 680 -22.31 23.94 2.00
CA ILE A 680 -21.49 23.55 3.14
C ILE A 680 -22.42 23.51 4.35
N SER A 681 -22.88 22.30 4.67
CA SER A 681 -23.78 22.04 5.80
C SER A 681 -23.00 21.50 6.99
N ASN A 682 -23.41 21.86 8.20
CA ASN A 682 -22.83 21.37 9.47
C ASN A 682 -21.34 21.70 9.68
N LEU A 683 -20.84 22.73 8.98
CA LEU A 683 -19.55 23.35 9.27
C LEU A 683 -19.70 24.25 10.49
N GLU A 684 -18.89 23.99 11.52
CA GLU A 684 -18.78 24.86 12.68
C GLU A 684 -17.93 26.08 12.36
N GLN A 685 -16.70 25.90 11.88
CA GLN A 685 -15.76 27.01 11.70
C GLN A 685 -14.66 26.67 10.69
N ILE A 686 -14.25 27.66 9.90
CA ILE A 686 -13.01 27.65 9.13
C ILE A 686 -12.04 28.62 9.80
N GLU A 687 -10.96 28.09 10.36
CA GLU A 687 -9.87 28.86 10.94
C GLU A 687 -8.77 29.05 9.89
N ILE A 688 -8.47 30.31 9.57
CA ILE A 688 -7.45 30.71 8.60
C ILE A 688 -6.38 31.55 9.31
N SER A 689 -5.12 31.22 9.07
CA SER A 689 -3.97 31.92 9.62
C SER A 689 -2.90 32.13 8.53
N GLY A 690 -2.79 33.35 8.02
CA GLY A 690 -2.01 33.65 6.81
C GLY A 690 -2.65 33.11 5.52
N GLY A 691 -1.99 33.32 4.39
CA GLY A 691 -2.48 32.89 3.06
C GLY A 691 -3.60 33.76 2.45
N ILE A 692 -4.32 33.19 1.48
CA ILE A 692 -5.38 33.87 0.72
C ILE A 692 -6.64 33.01 0.71
N VAL A 693 -7.80 33.59 0.97
CA VAL A 693 -9.10 32.91 0.93
C VAL A 693 -9.98 33.57 -0.11
N ASN A 694 -10.42 32.82 -1.10
CA ASN A 694 -11.34 33.27 -2.13
C ASN A 694 -12.66 32.51 -2.02
N VAL A 695 -13.74 33.22 -1.69
CA VAL A 695 -15.09 32.65 -1.65
C VAL A 695 -15.86 33.13 -2.88
N TYR A 696 -15.93 32.28 -3.90
CA TYR A 696 -16.62 32.61 -5.16
C TYR A 696 -18.11 32.28 -5.09
N TYR A 697 -18.44 31.10 -4.57
CA TYR A 697 -19.81 30.59 -4.47
C TYR A 697 -20.00 29.83 -3.16
N GLY A 698 -21.26 29.66 -2.76
CA GLY A 698 -21.62 28.77 -1.66
C GLY A 698 -22.82 29.26 -0.88
N THR A 699 -23.48 28.33 -0.19
CA THR A 699 -24.49 28.64 0.83
C THR A 699 -23.98 28.16 2.17
N PHE A 700 -23.82 29.11 3.10
CA PHE A 700 -23.30 28.87 4.43
C PHE A 700 -24.38 29.17 5.45
N THR A 701 -24.79 28.14 6.19
CA THR A 701 -25.79 28.27 7.25
C THR A 701 -25.23 27.73 8.54
N LYS A 702 -25.24 28.53 9.60
CA LYS A 702 -24.75 28.17 10.93
C LYS A 702 -25.68 28.73 12.01
N SER A 703 -25.80 28.01 13.13
CA SER A 703 -26.69 28.38 14.24
C SER A 703 -25.97 28.53 15.59
N THR A 704 -24.63 28.45 15.63
CA THR A 704 -23.86 28.65 16.88
C THR A 704 -23.20 30.03 16.90
N GLU A 705 -22.82 30.50 18.09
CA GLU A 705 -22.31 31.86 18.34
C GLU A 705 -20.90 32.11 17.80
N ASP A 706 -20.11 31.06 17.60
CA ASP A 706 -18.76 31.18 17.06
C ASP A 706 -18.77 31.76 15.63
N PRO A 707 -17.72 32.46 15.18
CA PRO A 707 -17.65 32.91 13.80
C PRO A 707 -17.55 31.73 12.84
N LEU A 708 -18.21 31.82 11.69
CA LEU A 708 -18.10 30.81 10.62
C LEU A 708 -16.69 30.83 10.01
N PHE A 709 -16.11 32.00 9.79
CA PHE A 709 -14.71 32.18 9.40
C PHE A 709 -13.97 32.95 10.49
N LYS A 710 -12.88 32.38 10.97
CA LYS A 710 -11.95 33.03 11.89
C LYS A 710 -10.62 33.25 11.19
N ILE A 711 -10.21 34.49 11.00
CA ILE A 711 -9.15 34.88 10.07
C ILE A 711 -8.10 35.68 10.83
N SER A 712 -6.82 35.33 10.66
CA SER A 712 -5.72 35.91 11.44
C SER A 712 -4.41 35.95 10.65
N ASN A 713 -3.39 36.60 11.22
CA ASN A 713 -1.99 36.58 10.78
C ASN A 713 -1.78 37.01 9.32
N GLU A 714 -2.18 38.23 8.97
CA GLU A 714 -1.95 38.84 7.65
C GLU A 714 -2.61 38.08 6.48
N ALA A 715 -3.65 37.29 6.75
CA ALA A 715 -4.43 36.64 5.71
C ALA A 715 -5.21 37.66 4.88
N VAL A 716 -5.48 37.31 3.61
CA VAL A 716 -6.36 38.11 2.73
C VAL A 716 -7.59 37.30 2.39
N ILE A 717 -8.78 37.79 2.71
CA ILE A 717 -10.05 37.17 2.31
C ILE A 717 -10.79 38.02 1.28
N ASN A 718 -11.18 37.37 0.19
CA ASN A 718 -11.96 37.94 -0.90
C ASN A 718 -13.29 37.19 -1.03
N ILE A 719 -14.41 37.89 -0.92
CA ILE A 719 -15.75 37.31 -1.04
C ILE A 719 -16.45 37.88 -2.27
N GLY A 720 -16.90 37.01 -3.17
CA GLY A 720 -17.70 37.38 -4.32
C GLY A 720 -16.91 37.91 -5.53
N GLY A 721 -15.63 37.51 -5.67
CA GLY A 721 -14.72 38.06 -6.69
C GLY A 721 -14.94 37.61 -8.14
N ALA A 722 -15.73 36.56 -8.39
CA ALA A 722 -15.99 36.07 -9.76
C ALA A 722 -17.20 36.76 -10.43
N ASP A 723 -17.27 36.64 -11.76
CA ASP A 723 -18.45 37.05 -12.53
C ASP A 723 -19.65 36.19 -12.13
N ASN A 724 -20.78 36.82 -11.78
CA ASN A 724 -21.98 36.18 -11.21
C ASN A 724 -21.80 35.47 -9.84
N ALA A 725 -20.68 35.67 -9.15
CA ALA A 725 -20.50 35.22 -7.77
C ALA A 725 -21.62 35.76 -6.86
N SER A 726 -22.29 34.87 -6.14
CA SER A 726 -23.36 35.20 -5.19
C SER A 726 -23.31 34.29 -3.96
N PRO A 727 -22.20 34.31 -3.18
CA PRO A 727 -22.16 33.55 -1.94
C PRO A 727 -23.21 34.08 -0.95
N SER A 728 -23.83 33.17 -0.21
CA SER A 728 -24.88 33.48 0.77
C SER A 728 -24.48 32.98 2.15
N PHE A 729 -24.53 33.87 3.14
CA PHE A 729 -24.20 33.60 4.54
C PHE A 729 -25.41 33.89 5.42
N SER A 730 -25.83 32.90 6.21
CA SER A 730 -26.90 33.03 7.21
C SER A 730 -26.40 32.47 8.54
N SER A 731 -25.98 33.35 9.44
CA SER A 731 -25.40 33.01 10.75
C SER A 731 -25.57 34.17 11.73
N SER A 732 -25.48 33.91 13.02
CA SER A 732 -25.36 34.98 14.04
C SER A 732 -24.01 35.68 13.96
N ASN A 733 -22.95 34.93 13.62
CA ASN A 733 -21.59 35.43 13.44
C ASN A 733 -20.97 34.79 12.18
N VAL A 734 -20.62 35.61 11.19
CA VAL A 734 -20.08 35.12 9.91
C VAL A 734 -18.57 35.24 9.87
N LEU A 735 -18.01 36.42 10.16
CA LEU A 735 -16.57 36.67 10.03
C LEU A 735 -16.01 37.27 11.33
N ASP A 736 -14.91 36.71 11.79
CA ASP A 736 -14.03 37.32 12.79
C ASP A 736 -12.62 37.46 12.20
N VAL A 737 -12.19 38.70 11.96
CA VAL A 737 -10.97 39.04 11.22
C VAL A 737 -10.01 39.79 12.13
N ASN A 738 -8.79 39.29 12.30
CA ASN A 738 -7.75 39.93 13.12
C ASN A 738 -6.46 40.12 12.31
N SER A 739 -5.85 41.31 12.38
CA SER A 739 -4.55 41.58 11.76
C SER A 739 -4.46 41.16 10.27
N SER A 740 -5.54 41.36 9.50
CA SER A 740 -5.73 40.78 8.15
C SER A 740 -6.40 41.77 7.18
N GLU A 741 -6.63 41.36 5.93
CA GLU A 741 -7.39 42.13 4.93
C GLU A 741 -8.69 41.43 4.54
N LEU A 742 -9.81 42.15 4.62
CA LEU A 742 -11.15 41.69 4.26
C LEU A 742 -11.70 42.49 3.08
N ASN A 743 -11.97 41.81 1.96
CA ASN A 743 -12.57 42.37 0.76
C ASN A 743 -13.91 41.67 0.46
N ILE A 744 -15.02 42.40 0.60
CA ILE A 744 -16.37 41.91 0.27
C ILE A 744 -16.82 42.58 -1.02
N ILE A 745 -16.81 41.86 -2.14
CA ILE A 745 -17.16 42.39 -3.47
C ILE A 745 -18.65 42.17 -3.76
N LYS A 746 -19.15 40.95 -3.53
CA LYS A 746 -20.57 40.52 -3.71
C LYS A 746 -20.94 39.49 -2.65
N GLY A 747 -22.24 39.25 -2.48
CA GLY A 747 -22.78 38.20 -1.60
C GLY A 747 -23.93 38.72 -0.75
N SER A 748 -24.66 37.80 -0.12
CA SER A 748 -25.75 38.11 0.81
C SER A 748 -25.38 37.65 2.22
N PHE A 749 -25.48 38.56 3.19
CA PHE A 749 -25.12 38.35 4.58
C PHE A 749 -26.35 38.60 5.46
N THR A 750 -26.87 37.56 6.09
CA THR A 750 -28.06 37.63 6.95
C THR A 750 -27.70 37.26 8.39
N GLY A 751 -27.79 38.23 9.29
CA GLY A 751 -27.67 38.04 10.73
C GLY A 751 -28.93 37.44 11.33
N THR A 752 -28.78 36.33 12.05
CA THR A 752 -29.91 35.62 12.68
C THR A 752 -30.11 35.98 14.15
N ASP A 753 -29.19 36.75 14.74
CA ASP A 753 -29.22 37.20 16.13
C ASP A 753 -29.06 38.73 16.18
N GLU A 754 -29.89 39.40 16.99
CA GLU A 754 -29.83 40.87 17.14
C GLU A 754 -28.72 41.30 18.11
N GLU A 755 -28.20 40.39 18.94
CA GLU A 755 -27.22 40.70 19.99
C GLU A 755 -25.77 40.44 19.58
N ILE A 756 -25.53 39.62 18.55
CA ILE A 756 -24.20 39.27 18.06
C ILE A 756 -23.86 40.08 16.80
N THR A 757 -22.64 40.61 16.73
CA THR A 757 -22.16 41.32 15.54
C THR A 757 -21.90 40.32 14.41
N LEU A 758 -22.45 40.58 13.22
CA LEU A 758 -22.33 39.69 12.07
C LEU A 758 -20.88 39.55 11.55
N ILE A 759 -20.13 40.65 11.56
CA ILE A 759 -18.73 40.73 11.12
C ILE A 759 -17.93 41.56 12.14
N THR A 760 -16.92 40.94 12.74
CA THR A 760 -15.93 41.60 13.58
C THR A 760 -14.59 41.69 12.85
N ALA A 761 -13.94 42.85 12.93
CA ALA A 761 -12.62 43.08 12.37
C ALA A 761 -11.76 43.88 13.35
N SER A 762 -10.58 43.38 13.68
CA SER A 762 -9.60 44.00 14.58
C SER A 762 -8.26 44.13 13.87
N ASP A 763 -7.62 45.29 13.95
CA ASP A 763 -6.31 45.57 13.34
C ASP A 763 -6.26 45.19 11.85
N SER A 764 -7.39 45.37 11.16
CA SER A 764 -7.60 44.85 9.80
C SER A 764 -8.02 45.95 8.84
N LYS A 765 -7.71 45.75 7.55
CA LYS A 765 -8.23 46.58 6.46
C LYS A 765 -9.51 45.95 5.94
N VAL A 766 -10.59 46.72 5.86
CA VAL A 766 -11.91 46.25 5.42
C VAL A 766 -12.40 47.07 4.24
N THR A 767 -12.68 46.41 3.12
CA THR A 767 -13.24 47.01 1.90
C THR A 767 -14.54 46.30 1.52
N ILE A 768 -15.61 47.06 1.31
CA ILE A 768 -16.95 46.56 0.98
C ILE A 768 -17.45 47.21 -0.31
N GLY A 769 -17.83 46.38 -1.27
CA GLY A 769 -18.48 46.76 -2.52
C GLY A 769 -17.55 47.28 -3.61
N GLU A 770 -16.24 47.00 -3.57
CA GLU A 770 -15.34 47.35 -4.68
C GLU A 770 -15.65 46.46 -5.90
N GLY A 771 -16.27 47.03 -6.94
CA GLY A 771 -16.65 46.28 -8.15
C GLY A 771 -17.94 45.44 -8.06
N GLY A 772 -18.70 45.54 -6.96
CA GLY A 772 -19.96 44.82 -6.77
C GLY A 772 -20.89 45.45 -5.72
N ILE A 773 -22.05 44.82 -5.50
CA ILE A 773 -23.08 45.28 -4.56
C ILE A 773 -23.40 44.14 -3.60
N PRO A 774 -22.73 44.05 -2.44
CA PRO A 774 -23.08 43.09 -1.40
C PRO A 774 -24.35 43.53 -0.65
N GLU A 775 -25.09 42.56 -0.11
CA GLU A 775 -26.33 42.77 0.63
C GLU A 775 -26.15 42.33 2.09
N PHE A 776 -26.51 43.19 3.03
CA PHE A 776 -26.46 42.94 4.47
C PHE A 776 -27.83 43.13 5.11
N THR A 777 -28.33 42.10 5.79
CA THR A 777 -29.58 42.11 6.54
C THR A 777 -29.31 41.74 7.99
N GLY A 778 -29.56 42.65 8.94
CA GLY A 778 -29.28 42.40 10.36
C GLY A 778 -29.30 43.68 11.22
N VAL A 779 -29.20 43.52 12.54
CA VAL A 779 -29.17 44.64 13.50
C VAL A 779 -27.73 45.12 13.74
N LYS A 780 -26.86 44.26 14.27
CA LYS A 780 -25.43 44.55 14.51
C LYS A 780 -24.62 43.99 13.35
N LEU A 781 -24.30 44.82 12.36
CA LEU A 781 -23.69 44.33 11.13
C LEU A 781 -22.16 44.28 11.18
N LEU A 782 -21.52 45.36 11.64
CA LEU A 782 -20.07 45.53 11.57
C LEU A 782 -19.52 46.08 12.89
N GLU A 783 -18.43 45.48 13.34
CA GLU A 783 -17.57 46.01 14.41
C GLU A 783 -16.12 46.05 13.91
N VAL A 784 -15.56 47.24 13.75
CA VAL A 784 -14.20 47.41 13.20
C VAL A 784 -13.34 48.23 14.15
N ALA A 785 -12.32 47.63 14.74
CA ALA A 785 -11.47 48.24 15.74
C ALA A 785 -9.99 48.20 15.34
N ASN A 786 -9.24 49.21 15.74
CA ASN A 786 -7.78 49.20 15.76
C ASN A 786 -7.34 49.27 17.23
N THR A 787 -6.63 48.24 17.68
CA THR A 787 -6.10 48.12 19.04
C THR A 787 -4.76 48.82 19.18
N ASP A 788 -4.03 49.03 18.08
CA ASP A 788 -2.80 49.79 18.07
C ASP A 788 -3.07 51.31 18.15
N GLU A 789 -2.60 51.94 19.22
CA GLU A 789 -2.73 53.39 19.43
C GLU A 789 -1.86 54.22 18.44
N GLU A 790 -0.88 53.59 17.79
CA GLU A 790 0.06 54.21 16.85
C GLU A 790 -0.13 53.65 15.42
N GLY A 791 -0.70 54.46 14.51
CA GLY A 791 -0.80 54.14 13.08
C GLY A 791 -2.20 53.75 12.60
N ILE A 792 -2.96 54.74 12.13
CA ILE A 792 -4.30 54.54 11.53
C ILE A 792 -4.28 54.36 10.00
N GLU A 793 -3.14 54.61 9.34
CA GLU A 793 -3.10 54.80 7.88
C GLU A 793 -3.37 53.52 7.07
N ASP A 794 -3.11 52.34 7.65
CA ASP A 794 -3.31 51.05 6.97
C ASP A 794 -4.55 50.28 7.48
N LYS A 795 -5.23 50.77 8.53
CA LYS A 795 -6.39 50.11 9.17
C LYS A 795 -7.66 50.91 8.91
N THR A 796 -8.36 50.57 7.84
CA THR A 796 -9.49 51.37 7.31
C THR A 796 -10.76 50.54 7.13
N LEU A 797 -11.91 51.22 7.17
CA LEU A 797 -13.20 50.70 6.73
C LEU A 797 -13.70 51.49 5.52
N ASN A 798 -13.64 50.90 4.33
CA ASN A 798 -14.08 51.50 3.09
C ASN A 798 -15.38 50.85 2.61
N ILE A 799 -16.49 51.57 2.70
CA ILE A 799 -17.80 51.13 2.18
C ILE A 799 -18.05 51.84 0.87
N ILE A 800 -17.75 51.19 -0.26
CA ILE A 800 -17.86 51.75 -1.61
C ILE A 800 -19.27 51.54 -2.19
N SER A 801 -19.83 50.34 -2.03
CA SER A 801 -21.21 49.99 -2.38
C SER A 801 -21.77 48.91 -1.46
N GLY A 802 -23.08 48.76 -1.45
CA GLY A 802 -23.78 47.68 -0.75
C GLY A 802 -25.17 48.13 -0.28
N THR A 803 -26.03 47.17 0.04
CA THR A 803 -27.35 47.41 0.60
C THR A 803 -27.37 46.97 2.05
N PHE A 804 -27.78 47.84 2.97
CA PHE A 804 -27.83 47.58 4.41
C PHE A 804 -29.28 47.77 4.89
N GLN A 805 -29.89 46.72 5.44
CA GLN A 805 -31.29 46.74 5.88
C GLN A 805 -31.51 45.97 7.18
N LEU A 806 -32.56 46.33 7.91
CA LEU A 806 -33.03 45.55 9.05
C LEU A 806 -33.78 44.29 8.57
N PRO A 807 -33.78 43.21 9.38
CA PRO A 807 -34.69 42.09 9.15
C PRO A 807 -36.16 42.57 9.12
N LEU A 808 -37.00 41.98 8.26
CA LEU A 808 -38.42 42.40 8.10
C LEU A 808 -39.22 42.43 9.42
N GLU A 809 -38.84 41.60 10.38
CA GLU A 809 -39.53 41.43 11.67
C GLU A 809 -38.75 42.00 12.87
N SER A 810 -37.69 42.80 12.63
CA SER A 810 -36.91 43.36 13.74
C SER A 810 -37.68 44.43 14.51
N GLU A 811 -37.57 44.41 15.85
CA GLU A 811 -38.10 45.47 16.72
C GLU A 811 -37.18 46.70 16.77
N GLN A 812 -35.96 46.57 16.25
CA GLN A 812 -35.00 47.66 16.21
C GLN A 812 -35.37 48.69 15.15
N THR A 813 -34.95 49.94 15.36
CA THR A 813 -35.26 51.06 14.44
C THR A 813 -34.06 51.51 13.63
N SER A 814 -32.87 50.98 13.94
CA SER A 814 -31.64 51.33 13.25
C SER A 814 -30.66 50.17 13.18
N ILE A 815 -29.87 50.17 12.13
CA ILE A 815 -28.68 49.33 11.97
C ILE A 815 -27.56 49.89 12.86
N LEU A 816 -26.80 49.02 13.53
CA LEU A 816 -25.64 49.40 14.33
C LEU A 816 -24.33 49.01 13.63
N ILE A 817 -23.44 49.99 13.46
CA ILE A 817 -22.05 49.82 13.06
C ILE A 817 -21.18 50.43 14.16
N THR A 818 -20.30 49.63 14.77
CA THR A 818 -19.38 50.10 15.83
C THR A 818 -17.97 50.18 15.28
N THR A 819 -17.27 51.27 15.56
CA THR A 819 -15.89 51.43 15.11
C THR A 819 -15.01 52.05 16.19
N SER A 820 -13.75 51.64 16.28
CA SER A 820 -12.82 52.18 17.27
C SER A 820 -11.45 52.46 16.64
N ASN A 821 -10.99 53.71 16.72
CA ASN A 821 -9.65 54.13 16.27
C ASN A 821 -9.30 53.81 14.79
N ILE A 822 -10.26 53.94 13.87
CA ILE A 822 -10.06 53.69 12.43
C ILE A 822 -10.46 54.88 11.55
N GLU A 823 -10.03 54.85 10.29
CA GLU A 823 -10.56 55.73 9.24
C GLU A 823 -11.67 55.04 8.45
N ILE A 824 -12.83 55.71 8.36
CA ILE A 824 -14.00 55.24 7.63
C ILE A 824 -14.24 56.11 6.41
N THR A 825 -14.40 55.49 5.24
CA THR A 825 -14.86 56.15 4.02
C THR A 825 -16.15 55.52 3.51
N ILE A 826 -17.18 56.35 3.29
CA ILE A 826 -18.48 55.92 2.77
C ILE A 826 -18.72 56.56 1.38
N GLY A 827 -18.79 55.71 0.36
CA GLY A 827 -19.16 55.95 -1.03
C GLY A 827 -18.17 56.80 -1.82
N ASN A 828 -17.00 56.24 -2.14
CA ASN A 828 -16.01 56.91 -2.98
C ASN A 828 -16.36 56.85 -4.50
N GLU A 829 -17.05 55.79 -4.96
CA GLU A 829 -17.42 55.59 -6.38
C GLU A 829 -18.94 55.43 -6.57
N ASN A 830 -19.50 54.45 -5.87
CA ASN A 830 -20.93 54.17 -5.82
C ASN A 830 -21.57 54.75 -4.54
N ALA A 831 -22.89 54.74 -4.48
CA ALA A 831 -23.60 55.13 -3.27
C ALA A 831 -24.04 53.85 -2.54
N PRO A 832 -23.47 53.52 -1.37
CA PRO A 832 -24.07 52.50 -0.52
C PRO A 832 -25.49 52.93 -0.10
N GLU A 833 -26.40 51.97 -0.08
CA GLU A 833 -27.81 52.16 0.28
C GLU A 833 -28.04 51.64 1.70
N PHE A 834 -28.46 52.54 2.58
CA PHE A 834 -28.92 52.21 3.92
C PHE A 834 -30.43 52.36 3.95
N ALA A 835 -31.17 51.25 3.84
CA ALA A 835 -32.63 51.27 3.74
C ALA A 835 -33.32 51.77 5.02
N ASN A 836 -32.63 51.64 6.16
CA ASN A 836 -33.07 52.08 7.48
C ASN A 836 -32.10 53.12 8.05
N ASN A 837 -32.49 53.76 9.16
CA ASN A 837 -31.58 54.61 9.92
C ASN A 837 -30.33 53.80 10.30
N THR A 838 -29.15 54.39 10.15
CA THR A 838 -27.88 53.72 10.49
C THR A 838 -27.16 54.51 11.56
N ASN A 839 -26.82 53.84 12.65
CA ASN A 839 -26.12 54.40 13.80
C ASN A 839 -24.66 53.94 13.78
N PHE A 840 -23.76 54.88 13.58
CA PHE A 840 -22.32 54.71 13.72
C PHE A 840 -21.90 55.11 15.13
N ARG A 841 -21.55 54.10 15.93
CA ARG A 841 -20.98 54.30 17.26
C ARG A 841 -19.46 54.30 17.17
N MET A 842 -18.85 55.47 17.34
CA MET A 842 -17.41 55.66 17.12
C MET A 842 -16.66 55.88 18.43
N ASN A 843 -15.59 55.13 18.66
CA ASN A 843 -14.67 55.33 19.78
C ASN A 843 -13.28 55.72 19.26
N SER A 844 -13.04 57.01 19.03
CA SER A 844 -11.89 57.53 18.27
C SER A 844 -11.95 57.19 16.75
N GLY A 845 -11.17 57.90 15.95
CA GLY A 845 -11.06 57.71 14.50
C GLY A 845 -11.54 58.90 13.65
N ARG A 846 -11.77 58.63 12.36
CA ARG A 846 -12.26 59.59 11.35
C ARG A 846 -13.36 58.98 10.49
N ILE A 847 -14.30 59.80 10.03
CA ILE A 847 -15.34 59.39 9.09
C ILE A 847 -15.53 60.41 7.97
N SER A 848 -15.42 59.93 6.73
CA SER A 848 -15.70 60.68 5.50
C SER A 848 -16.92 60.09 4.80
N VAL A 849 -18.01 60.87 4.70
CA VAL A 849 -19.21 60.51 3.93
C VAL A 849 -19.17 61.28 2.61
N ILE A 850 -18.69 60.62 1.56
CA ILE A 850 -18.51 61.19 0.22
C ILE A 850 -19.78 61.02 -0.62
N LYS A 851 -20.38 59.83 -0.58
CA LYS A 851 -21.63 59.50 -1.27
C LYS A 851 -22.39 58.44 -0.48
N ALA A 852 -23.70 58.59 -0.30
CA ALA A 852 -24.54 57.57 0.30
C ALA A 852 -26.00 57.82 -0.08
N VAL A 853 -26.81 56.78 -0.09
CA VAL A 853 -28.27 56.87 -0.11
C VAL A 853 -28.75 56.35 1.23
N SER A 854 -29.16 57.25 2.13
CA SER A 854 -29.64 56.90 3.46
C SER A 854 -30.71 57.89 3.91
N PRO A 855 -31.76 57.45 4.64
CA PRO A 855 -32.69 58.36 5.28
C PRO A 855 -31.98 59.19 6.37
N GLN A 856 -31.02 58.59 7.10
CA GLN A 856 -30.30 59.23 8.20
C GLN A 856 -29.07 58.42 8.60
N ILE A 857 -27.91 59.10 8.67
CA ILE A 857 -26.69 58.60 9.33
C ILE A 857 -26.55 59.32 10.67
N VAL A 858 -26.50 58.56 11.77
CA VAL A 858 -26.25 59.08 13.12
C VAL A 858 -24.84 58.73 13.55
N ILE A 859 -24.10 59.70 14.06
CA ILE A 859 -22.77 59.53 14.65
C ILE A 859 -22.87 59.87 16.13
N ASN A 860 -22.40 58.95 16.97
CA ASN A 860 -22.19 59.17 18.39
C ASN A 860 -20.78 58.68 18.75
N GLY A 861 -19.92 59.58 19.23
CA GLY A 861 -18.57 59.17 19.57
C GLY A 861 -17.63 60.19 20.20
N LEU A 862 -16.45 59.69 20.55
CA LEU A 862 -15.30 60.49 21.00
C LEU A 862 -14.34 60.69 19.83
N PHE A 863 -13.95 61.93 19.55
CA PHE A 863 -13.03 62.30 18.48
C PHE A 863 -11.86 63.11 19.06
N THR A 864 -10.64 62.67 18.78
CA THR A 864 -9.41 63.22 19.39
C THR A 864 -8.50 63.94 18.39
N HIS A 865 -8.84 63.90 17.10
CA HIS A 865 -8.03 64.39 15.99
C HIS A 865 -8.82 65.39 15.12
N PRO A 866 -8.15 66.40 14.54
CA PRO A 866 -8.73 67.23 13.48
C PRO A 866 -9.15 66.40 12.26
N ASN A 867 -10.06 66.95 11.45
CA ASN A 867 -10.69 66.29 10.32
C ASN A 867 -11.42 64.98 10.70
N ALA A 868 -12.06 64.99 11.88
CA ALA A 868 -12.76 63.85 12.45
C ALA A 868 -13.99 63.45 11.63
N VAL A 869 -14.75 64.43 11.14
CA VAL A 869 -15.96 64.20 10.35
C VAL A 869 -15.93 65.06 9.10
N ARG A 870 -16.13 64.42 7.94
CA ARG A 870 -16.19 65.08 6.64
C ARG A 870 -17.44 64.69 5.89
N LEU A 871 -18.30 65.66 5.56
CA LEU A 871 -19.53 65.47 4.80
C LEU A 871 -19.41 66.13 3.42
N GLU A 872 -19.40 65.31 2.37
CA GLU A 872 -19.32 65.74 0.96
C GLU A 872 -20.47 65.15 0.11
N SER A 873 -21.41 64.46 0.76
CA SER A 873 -22.62 63.85 0.17
C SER A 873 -23.89 64.67 0.41
N ASP A 874 -24.97 64.37 -0.30
CA ASP A 874 -26.29 64.99 -0.10
C ASP A 874 -27.09 64.40 1.09
N THR A 875 -26.48 63.51 1.88
CA THR A 875 -27.11 62.77 2.98
C THR A 875 -27.41 63.66 4.19
N LEU A 876 -28.41 63.27 5.00
CA LEU A 876 -28.62 63.79 6.35
C LEU A 876 -27.63 63.12 7.33
N LEU A 877 -26.69 63.91 7.84
CA LEU A 877 -25.77 63.53 8.90
C LEU A 877 -26.19 64.17 10.22
N ILE A 878 -26.43 63.35 11.24
CA ILE A 878 -26.68 63.77 12.62
C ILE A 878 -25.50 63.37 13.48
N ILE A 879 -24.88 64.34 14.14
CA ILE A 879 -23.85 64.14 15.16
C ILE A 879 -24.51 64.43 16.49
N GLU A 880 -24.67 63.42 17.33
CA GLU A 880 -25.35 63.54 18.62
C GLU A 880 -24.47 63.05 19.76
N SER A 881 -24.59 63.70 20.92
CA SER A 881 -23.91 63.29 22.16
C SER A 881 -22.41 63.01 22.00
N SER A 882 -21.76 63.70 21.05
CA SER A 882 -20.38 63.43 20.66
C SER A 882 -19.42 64.41 21.35
N THR A 883 -18.18 63.98 21.55
CA THR A 883 -17.12 64.79 22.19
C THR A 883 -15.94 64.95 21.24
N PHE A 884 -15.54 66.18 20.97
CA PHE A 884 -14.40 66.52 20.11
C PHE A 884 -13.33 67.22 20.95
N THR A 885 -12.16 66.63 21.09
CA THR A 885 -11.04 67.20 21.86
C THR A 885 -9.73 66.98 21.12
N SER A 886 -8.65 67.64 21.51
CA SER A 886 -7.31 67.29 21.04
C SER A 886 -6.26 67.73 22.06
N LYS A 887 -5.18 66.95 22.23
CA LYS A 887 -4.06 67.28 23.12
C LYS A 887 -2.88 67.79 22.29
N ASP A 888 -2.41 68.99 22.62
CA ASP A 888 -1.09 69.55 22.26
C ASP A 888 -0.59 69.22 20.84
N ILE A 889 -1.22 69.82 19.82
CA ILE A 889 -0.79 69.67 18.43
C ILE A 889 0.41 70.60 18.18
N SER A 890 1.63 70.13 18.49
CA SER A 890 2.85 70.85 18.15
C SER A 890 3.05 70.89 16.63
N GLY A 891 2.63 71.99 15.99
CA GLY A 891 2.68 72.18 14.54
C GLY A 891 1.26 72.34 13.97
N VAL A 892 0.90 73.58 13.64
CA VAL A 892 -0.42 74.05 13.21
C VAL A 892 -1.03 73.15 12.10
N THR A 893 -1.78 72.13 12.48
CA THR A 893 -2.71 71.46 11.55
C THR A 893 -3.81 72.47 11.21
N LYS A 894 -4.31 72.49 9.97
CA LYS A 894 -5.28 73.48 9.47
C LYS A 894 -6.59 72.83 9.02
N TYR A 895 -7.14 71.92 9.83
CA TYR A 895 -8.39 71.26 9.50
C TYR A 895 -9.39 71.36 10.66
N PRO A 896 -10.68 71.65 10.39
CA PRO A 896 -11.70 71.66 11.42
C PRO A 896 -11.93 70.24 11.96
N PHE A 897 -12.53 70.09 13.14
CA PHE A 897 -13.02 68.77 13.57
C PHE A 897 -14.11 68.25 12.64
N ILE A 898 -15.04 69.13 12.26
CA ILE A 898 -16.13 68.81 11.34
C ILE A 898 -16.03 69.71 10.11
N SER A 899 -15.98 69.11 8.93
CA SER A 899 -16.08 69.81 7.64
C SER A 899 -17.33 69.34 6.90
N ALA A 900 -18.21 70.25 6.50
CA ALA A 900 -19.35 69.92 5.66
C ALA A 900 -19.40 70.82 4.43
N THR A 901 -19.38 70.20 3.25
CA THR A 901 -19.44 70.92 1.97
C THR A 901 -20.73 70.68 1.20
N LYS A 902 -21.50 69.62 1.54
CA LYS A 902 -22.80 69.26 0.94
C LYS A 902 -23.77 68.69 1.98
N GLY A 903 -25.01 68.42 1.55
CA GLY A 903 -26.01 67.68 2.33
C GLY A 903 -26.67 68.46 3.46
N THR A 904 -27.10 67.73 4.49
CA THR A 904 -27.69 68.31 5.70
C THR A 904 -26.90 67.86 6.93
N LEU A 905 -26.40 68.80 7.71
CA LEU A 905 -25.64 68.52 8.94
C LEU A 905 -26.41 69.01 10.17
N ARG A 906 -26.64 68.12 11.13
CA ARG A 906 -27.21 68.45 12.45
C ARG A 906 -26.24 68.03 13.55
N ILE A 907 -25.86 68.97 14.41
CA ILE A 907 -25.02 68.74 15.60
C ILE A 907 -25.91 69.00 16.81
N VAL A 908 -26.08 67.99 17.67
CA VAL A 908 -27.00 68.03 18.81
C VAL A 908 -26.30 67.54 20.07
N SER A 909 -26.44 68.25 21.18
CA SER A 909 -25.95 67.83 22.51
C SER A 909 -24.48 67.39 22.52
N SER A 910 -23.63 68.03 21.72
CA SER A 910 -22.22 67.64 21.53
C SER A 910 -21.27 68.63 22.22
N SER A 911 -20.06 68.20 22.55
CA SER A 911 -19.04 69.02 23.22
C SER A 911 -17.78 69.15 22.36
N PHE A 912 -17.23 70.36 22.26
CA PHE A 912 -16.00 70.68 21.52
C PHE A 912 -15.01 71.39 22.46
N GLY A 913 -13.79 70.86 22.55
CA GLY A 913 -12.76 71.31 23.49
C GLY A 913 -13.03 70.85 24.93
N SER A 914 -12.25 71.36 25.88
CA SER A 914 -12.40 71.04 27.31
C SER A 914 -12.11 72.24 28.21
N GLU A 915 -12.63 72.25 29.43
CA GLU A 915 -12.35 73.30 30.41
C GLU A 915 -10.88 73.28 30.88
N GLU A 916 -10.22 72.12 30.81
CA GLU A 916 -8.89 71.91 31.39
C GLU A 916 -7.75 72.21 30.40
N THR A 917 -7.98 72.03 29.10
CA THR A 917 -6.94 72.19 28.07
C THR A 917 -7.43 72.97 26.87
N SER A 918 -6.65 73.98 26.47
CA SER A 918 -6.84 74.70 25.22
C SER A 918 -6.68 73.78 24.02
N THR A 919 -7.72 73.70 23.18
CA THR A 919 -7.73 72.87 21.97
C THR A 919 -7.50 73.78 20.75
N ASP A 920 -6.24 73.98 20.39
CA ASP A 920 -5.88 74.79 19.22
C ASP A 920 -5.56 73.91 17.99
N ILE A 921 -6.49 73.92 17.02
CA ILE A 921 -6.40 73.12 15.78
C ILE A 921 -6.15 74.00 14.54
N GLY A 922 -5.68 75.24 14.73
CA GLY A 922 -5.31 76.17 13.65
C GLY A 922 -6.45 76.64 12.72
N THR A 923 -7.67 76.14 12.94
CA THR A 923 -8.90 76.45 12.19
C THR A 923 -10.13 76.35 13.11
N PRO A 924 -11.29 76.90 12.72
CA PRO A 924 -12.52 76.77 13.48
C PRO A 924 -12.90 75.30 13.71
N ALA A 925 -13.44 74.95 14.90
CA ALA A 925 -13.82 73.57 15.23
C ALA A 925 -14.82 72.95 14.24
N VAL A 926 -15.75 73.75 13.73
CA VAL A 926 -16.71 73.35 12.70
C VAL A 926 -16.58 74.30 11.51
N SER A 927 -16.36 73.77 10.31
CA SER A 927 -16.38 74.54 9.07
C SER A 927 -17.45 74.00 8.13
N VAL A 928 -18.41 74.86 7.77
CA VAL A 928 -19.49 74.50 6.85
C VAL A 928 -19.40 75.42 5.64
N LYS A 929 -19.44 74.84 4.44
CA LYS A 929 -19.39 75.55 3.16
C LYS A 929 -20.76 75.59 2.49
N ARG A 930 -20.92 76.50 1.53
CA ARG A 930 -22.19 76.85 0.88
C ARG A 930 -22.97 75.72 0.22
N GLY A 931 -22.35 74.59 -0.09
CA GLY A 931 -23.07 73.43 -0.64
C GLY A 931 -23.88 72.65 0.40
N CYS A 932 -23.67 72.90 1.69
CA CYS A 932 -24.53 72.38 2.76
C CYS A 932 -25.89 73.12 2.74
N ASN A 933 -26.96 72.38 2.49
CA ASN A 933 -28.32 72.92 2.28
C ASN A 933 -28.99 73.28 3.61
N GLN A 934 -28.70 72.51 4.66
CA GLN A 934 -29.23 72.77 5.98
C GLN A 934 -28.18 72.42 7.04
N PHE A 935 -27.91 73.39 7.90
CA PHE A 935 -27.01 73.24 9.03
C PHE A 935 -27.75 73.54 10.33
N THR A 936 -27.59 72.71 11.34
CA THR A 936 -28.17 72.95 12.66
C THR A 936 -27.17 72.62 13.75
N ILE A 937 -27.01 73.51 14.73
CA ILE A 937 -26.36 73.25 16.00
C ILE A 937 -27.39 73.49 17.10
N SER A 938 -27.59 72.51 17.98
CA SER A 938 -28.44 72.70 19.16
C SER A 938 -27.85 72.06 20.41
N GLU A 939 -28.09 72.67 21.56
CA GLU A 939 -27.75 72.12 22.88
C GLU A 939 -26.27 71.72 23.04
N SER A 940 -25.38 72.32 22.25
CA SER A 940 -23.96 71.92 22.17
C SER A 940 -23.06 72.89 22.93
N ASN A 941 -21.90 72.41 23.39
CA ASN A 941 -20.93 73.21 24.13
C ASN A 941 -19.61 73.34 23.36
N PHE A 942 -19.07 74.54 23.29
CA PHE A 942 -17.79 74.88 22.68
C PHE A 942 -16.95 75.62 23.71
N THR A 943 -15.84 75.03 24.13
CA THR A 943 -15.01 75.53 25.24
C THR A 943 -13.52 75.55 24.86
N HIS A 944 -12.82 76.65 25.13
CA HIS A 944 -11.35 76.80 24.97
C HIS A 944 -10.84 76.40 23.57
N LEU A 945 -11.36 77.05 22.54
CA LEU A 945 -11.00 76.84 21.13
C LEU A 945 -10.37 78.11 20.53
N PRO A 946 -9.05 78.38 20.68
CA PRO A 946 -8.42 79.64 20.26
C PRO A 946 -8.50 79.95 18.76
N SER A 947 -8.68 78.90 17.94
CA SER A 947 -8.86 79.00 16.49
C SER A 947 -10.32 79.21 16.05
N GLY A 948 -11.23 79.41 17.00
CA GLY A 948 -12.66 79.70 16.76
C GLY A 948 -13.54 78.46 16.85
N ALA A 949 -14.84 78.66 17.12
CA ALA A 949 -15.79 77.55 17.24
C ALA A 949 -16.43 77.17 15.90
N VAL A 950 -17.12 78.08 15.22
CA VAL A 950 -17.85 77.76 13.98
C VAL A 950 -17.57 78.79 12.90
N GLU A 951 -17.19 78.31 11.72
CA GLU A 951 -17.17 79.07 10.48
C GLU A 951 -18.21 78.51 9.50
N LEU A 952 -19.04 79.38 8.96
CA LEU A 952 -20.14 79.01 8.07
C LEU A 952 -20.18 79.92 6.85
N GLU A 953 -20.17 79.33 5.66
CA GLU A 953 -20.48 80.00 4.39
C GLU A 953 -21.87 79.54 3.92
N VAL A 954 -22.83 80.45 3.79
CA VAL A 954 -24.22 80.13 3.36
C VAL A 954 -24.48 80.52 1.89
N GLY A 955 -25.17 79.66 1.15
CA GLY A 955 -25.63 79.91 -0.23
C GLY A 955 -27.13 80.24 -0.33
N GLN A 956 -27.61 80.51 -1.56
CA GLN A 956 -28.99 80.94 -1.86
C GLN A 956 -30.09 79.98 -1.37
N SER A 957 -29.76 78.71 -1.16
CA SER A 957 -30.68 77.67 -0.68
C SER A 957 -30.23 77.03 0.63
N SER A 958 -29.18 77.58 1.25
CA SER A 958 -28.69 77.12 2.55
C SER A 958 -29.50 77.77 3.67
N SER A 959 -29.82 76.97 4.69
CA SER A 959 -30.35 77.44 5.96
C SER A 959 -29.46 77.00 7.12
N ALA A 960 -29.29 77.88 8.10
CA ALA A 960 -28.55 77.57 9.31
C ALA A 960 -29.35 77.95 10.56
N LEU A 961 -29.43 77.03 11.53
CA LEU A 961 -30.04 77.24 12.84
C LEU A 961 -29.01 76.93 13.93
N ILE A 962 -28.70 77.90 14.78
CA ILE A 962 -27.80 77.73 15.91
C ILE A 962 -28.58 78.12 17.16
N ASP A 963 -29.02 77.13 17.94
CA ASP A 963 -29.93 77.34 19.06
C ASP A 963 -29.41 76.73 20.37
N SER A 964 -29.72 77.37 21.50
CA SER A 964 -29.55 76.78 22.84
C SER A 964 -28.15 76.20 23.13
N SER A 965 -27.11 76.78 22.53
CA SER A 965 -25.72 76.29 22.64
C SER A 965 -24.84 77.25 23.44
N ARG A 966 -23.73 76.75 23.98
CA ARG A 966 -22.79 77.52 24.81
C ARG A 966 -21.43 77.64 24.12
N PHE A 967 -20.87 78.84 24.11
CA PHE A 967 -19.56 79.17 23.56
C PHE A 967 -18.75 79.92 24.62
N THR A 968 -17.72 79.29 25.17
CA THR A 968 -16.91 79.83 26.26
C THR A 968 -15.43 79.85 25.87
N ASN A 969 -14.73 80.97 26.05
CA ASN A 969 -13.30 81.10 25.77
C ASN A 969 -12.90 80.65 24.34
N CYS A 970 -13.73 80.96 23.35
CA CYS A 970 -13.46 80.63 21.95
C CYS A 970 -12.81 81.81 21.21
N GLY A 971 -11.90 81.51 20.29
CA GLY A 971 -11.19 82.48 19.45
C GLY A 971 -10.00 83.18 20.11
N SER A 972 -9.32 83.96 19.28
CA SER A 972 -8.13 84.76 19.60
C SER A 972 -8.11 86.00 18.69
N GLU A 973 -7.12 86.87 18.86
CA GLU A 973 -6.95 88.05 17.99
C GLU A 973 -6.63 87.70 16.52
N SER A 974 -6.40 86.42 16.21
CA SER A 974 -6.07 85.96 14.85
C SER A 974 -7.29 85.51 14.02
N VAL A 975 -8.45 85.29 14.64
CA VAL A 975 -9.69 84.87 13.94
C VAL A 975 -10.67 86.02 13.80
N ALA A 976 -11.56 85.99 12.81
CA ALA A 976 -12.53 87.08 12.58
C ALA A 976 -13.55 87.20 13.72
N ALA A 977 -14.09 86.05 14.16
CA ALA A 977 -14.95 85.93 15.33
C ALA A 977 -14.61 84.70 16.18
N GLY A 978 -14.78 84.81 17.49
CA GLY A 978 -14.43 83.72 18.40
C GLY A 978 -15.47 82.60 18.44
N ALA A 979 -16.76 82.92 18.51
CA ALA A 979 -17.82 81.91 18.53
C ALA A 979 -18.33 81.59 17.12
N LEU A 980 -18.94 82.55 16.42
CA LEU A 980 -19.61 82.32 15.14
C LEU A 980 -19.13 83.30 14.07
N HIS A 981 -18.47 82.80 13.02
CA HIS A 981 -18.12 83.57 11.83
C HIS A 981 -18.96 83.09 10.64
N ILE A 982 -19.90 83.92 10.18
CA ILE A 982 -20.86 83.54 9.15
C ILE A 982 -20.76 84.50 7.97
N THR A 983 -20.58 83.96 6.77
CA THR A 983 -20.49 84.73 5.52
C THR A 983 -21.41 84.15 4.46
N GLY A 984 -21.84 84.97 3.50
CA GLY A 984 -22.56 84.49 2.32
C GLY A 984 -21.64 84.41 1.10
N GLU A 985 -22.03 83.58 0.12
CA GLU A 985 -21.36 83.53 -1.17
C GLU A 985 -21.33 84.92 -1.86
N SER A 986 -20.22 85.28 -2.50
CA SER A 986 -20.09 86.56 -3.22
C SER A 986 -21.09 86.64 -4.39
N GLY A 987 -22.08 87.54 -4.32
CA GLY A 987 -23.09 87.75 -5.36
C GLY A 987 -24.45 88.14 -4.77
N SER A 988 -25.54 87.97 -5.52
CA SER A 988 -26.93 88.16 -5.00
C SER A 988 -27.46 86.94 -4.22
N ASN A 989 -26.58 86.00 -3.87
CA ASN A 989 -26.93 84.76 -3.20
C ASN A 989 -26.88 84.98 -1.70
N SER A 990 -28.04 84.93 -1.05
CA SER A 990 -28.12 85.06 0.40
C SER A 990 -28.75 83.84 1.04
N GLY A 991 -28.09 83.30 2.05
CA GLY A 991 -28.60 82.20 2.86
C GLY A 991 -29.26 82.67 4.16
N ASN A 992 -30.14 81.82 4.68
CA ASN A 992 -30.99 82.12 5.82
C ASN A 992 -30.33 81.65 7.13
N VAL A 993 -30.14 82.56 8.09
CA VAL A 993 -29.44 82.24 9.35
C VAL A 993 -30.27 82.63 10.56
N SER A 994 -30.46 81.71 11.49
CA SER A 994 -31.12 81.92 12.78
C SER A 994 -30.17 81.55 13.93
N ILE A 995 -29.93 82.48 14.86
CA ILE A 995 -29.07 82.30 16.03
C ILE A 995 -29.87 82.69 17.26
N THR A 996 -30.25 81.73 18.10
CA THR A 996 -31.18 81.97 19.21
C THR A 996 -30.77 81.30 20.52
N ASN A 997 -31.03 81.95 21.65
CA ASN A 997 -30.90 81.35 22.98
C ASN A 997 -29.50 80.78 23.31
N ASN A 998 -28.43 81.32 22.71
CA ASN A 998 -27.07 80.86 22.97
C ASN A 998 -26.44 81.62 24.15
N GLN A 999 -25.39 81.06 24.74
CA GLN A 999 -24.58 81.72 25.78
C GLN A 999 -23.17 81.92 25.26
N ILE A 1000 -22.76 83.18 25.04
CA ILE A 1000 -21.43 83.51 24.50
C ILE A 1000 -20.61 84.25 25.57
N GLU A 1001 -19.59 83.59 26.12
CA GLU A 1001 -18.80 84.08 27.25
C GLU A 1001 -17.31 84.13 26.90
N SER A 1002 -16.66 85.25 27.22
CA SER A 1002 -15.19 85.40 27.16
C SER A 1002 -14.54 85.00 25.81
N CYS A 1003 -15.27 85.15 24.70
CA CYS A 1003 -14.77 84.85 23.35
C CYS A 1003 -14.05 86.08 22.74
N ASN A 1004 -13.02 85.83 21.93
CA ASN A 1004 -12.17 86.87 21.32
C ASN A 1004 -12.10 86.73 19.80
N GLY A 1005 -12.03 87.86 19.09
CA GLY A 1005 -11.84 87.91 17.65
C GLY A 1005 -11.34 89.27 17.19
N SER A 1006 -10.66 89.31 16.05
CA SER A 1006 -10.11 90.53 15.42
C SER A 1006 -11.19 91.52 14.97
N GLN A 1007 -12.41 91.03 14.66
CA GLN A 1007 -13.54 91.87 14.24
C GLN A 1007 -14.69 91.82 15.26
N ALA A 1008 -15.00 90.65 15.82
CA ALA A 1008 -16.02 90.48 16.85
C ALA A 1008 -15.61 89.41 17.87
N GLY A 1009 -15.87 89.62 19.16
CA GLY A 1009 -15.60 88.60 20.19
C GLY A 1009 -16.50 87.36 20.04
N GLY A 1010 -17.80 87.57 19.82
CA GLY A 1010 -18.82 86.51 19.75
C GLY A 1010 -19.26 86.16 18.33
N ILE A 1011 -20.19 86.94 17.77
CA ILE A 1011 -20.85 86.67 16.49
C ILE A 1011 -20.42 87.72 15.46
N LEU A 1012 -20.00 87.28 14.27
CA LEU A 1012 -19.81 88.11 13.08
C LEU A 1012 -20.70 87.59 11.94
N LEU A 1013 -21.62 88.44 11.50
CA LEU A 1013 -22.36 88.26 10.26
C LEU A 1013 -21.68 89.11 9.17
N GLY A 1014 -21.02 88.46 8.23
CA GLY A 1014 -20.39 89.08 7.07
C GLY A 1014 -21.37 89.36 5.94
N ASP A 1015 -20.83 89.69 4.78
CA ASP A 1015 -21.62 90.06 3.61
C ASP A 1015 -22.51 88.91 3.12
N ASN A 1016 -23.62 89.27 2.46
CA ASN A 1016 -24.54 88.35 1.77
C ASN A 1016 -25.23 87.30 2.68
N VAL A 1017 -25.39 87.59 3.97
CA VAL A 1017 -26.17 86.77 4.90
C VAL A 1017 -27.55 87.39 5.15
N ILE A 1018 -28.63 86.59 5.15
CA ILE A 1018 -29.96 87.02 5.63
C ILE A 1018 -30.15 86.51 7.06
N PRO A 1019 -29.99 87.36 8.09
CA PRO A 1019 -30.37 86.99 9.45
C PRO A 1019 -31.90 86.97 9.56
N ILE A 1020 -32.46 85.80 9.83
CA ILE A 1020 -33.89 85.61 10.13
C ILE A 1020 -34.17 85.97 11.59
N ALA A 1021 -33.31 85.52 12.51
CA ALA A 1021 -33.41 85.83 13.94
C ALA A 1021 -32.02 85.81 14.59
N VAL A 1022 -31.71 86.81 15.40
CA VAL A 1022 -30.51 86.87 16.25
C VAL A 1022 -30.94 87.38 17.62
N THR A 1023 -31.49 86.50 18.46
CA THR A 1023 -32.18 86.90 19.70
C THR A 1023 -31.76 86.04 20.89
N ASN A 1024 -31.66 86.65 22.08
CA ASN A 1024 -31.28 85.99 23.34
C ASN A 1024 -29.91 85.29 23.28
N ASN A 1025 -28.86 85.96 22.78
CA ASN A 1025 -27.49 85.42 22.67
C ASN A 1025 -26.49 86.20 23.53
#